data_AF-A0A0H2S2B2-F1
#
_entry.id   AF-A0A0H2S2B2-F1
#
_cell.length_a   1.000
_cell.length_b   1.000
_cell.length_c   1.000
_cell.angle_alpha   90.00
_cell.angle_beta   90.00
_cell.angle_gamma   90.00
#
_symmetry.space_group_name_H-M   'P 1'
#
loop_
_entity.id
_entity.type
_entity.pdbx_description
1 polymer ?
#
loop_
_entity_poly.entity_id
_entity_poly.type
_entity_poly.pdbx_seq_one_letter_code
_entity_poly.pdbx_strand_id
1 'polypeptide(L)'
;MSCTLGLGALNTPYFSQHSQQFRQCWPDVISWSKAIFRGRKYRNGDDPDFITTFFSAISQVFDVATSIDSGENLVSNEDILHFAVELWKGDDDGALKPMYYATSPLLAYLNQDAGRIKTFCEGSSTDPFLLVQTIIARFDAAVNSTSKTLITMLVILDLAELLFRLSTHHYSTVRRMFIIIETFVLTPNDAILPAMLRFGFLRVLITVAAKSDEYKYGDQSTLILSKLQLALELKGVVSSAVASMGILANRTDFDLPKMLQSTDPKFREEWKRFESRLLEYAVVFELLQQGYAEERGICVSCRKRTFSKELRKCAGCEIALYCSTTCEKDDWFRHKAGCQSVGKESATLAQRRNIPVDYLGVHLRHDCTPHRFEVFDYRRALDEDDSQPLFRKAPIFPLLAKEAMRARVDEKDKSCLLLVVKTVWQVDMPYLVYLENFLPIDDDLETASCTNCLTCLDGEGNIIFPRTDDIVEETMSRFYASPNSDWRARWIDKPFESLARQAAPYATTRVTRHSTIYPDSSIDLQLSLTIENLTDIRGLRLMEQHGTTATVHKRCVKGTESLDNDKICRAVISCTLGIGALGSAYFTQHNQQFHQCWPHVISWYKAIFRGHKYRNGKDFIGTFFFAIAKMFGIAISIDSGQDLLCNEDIFHFAVDLWKGDEDGVLTPTFYATRPLLAYLSENEGQINSFCERSAYDPFLFVQTIIARFDTAVFSTPKGNAKIIADLADLLSRFVKGNVEPVTAVLLWSSNAIPALCRCLDALLDDVPQTEQHDFTIRWVFNVIVSFVTTNTVILPTTLRTGFLRVLITIAANPDKYEDEDQSTSVLSDIQPALALKSVVFAAINSMRILAHKTNFNLPRMLRSANPNFREEWKCFESRLLEHAVTYELLRHGVAKGPLQEIFGNARDAVSCEKDDWVRHKADCESAEKDFGTPLVAAYSRIVRRFATLQVNRFWRSISALAQRQNIPIDYLGVYIHHDCTPYKFEVFDCRRELDDSRAVFRESPTFPLLAKEAIRARVDEGDKSCLMLVVRTIWLNDMPYLVYLDDNLSINDDLETESSIKSTTYLDGDGNILFPRTNDVVEETLSRFYALPNTNWRSRWIDKPFESLARQAAIDFL
;
A
#
# COMPACT_ATOMS: atom_id res chain seq x y z
N MET A 1 35.17 9.66 -20.39
CA MET A 1 33.93 8.95 -19.98
C MET A 1 33.39 8.05 -21.08
N SER A 2 33.14 8.51 -22.31
CA SER A 2 32.69 7.63 -23.41
C SER A 2 33.62 6.43 -23.64
N CYS A 3 34.94 6.62 -23.47
CA CYS A 3 35.91 5.51 -23.47
C CYS A 3 35.71 4.54 -22.28
N THR A 4 35.44 5.04 -21.07
CA THR A 4 35.15 4.23 -19.87
C THR A 4 33.87 3.41 -20.03
N LEU A 5 32.83 4.01 -20.63
CA LEU A 5 31.57 3.34 -20.96
C LEU A 5 31.75 2.30 -22.07
N GLY A 6 32.55 2.63 -23.10
CA GLY A 6 32.95 1.69 -24.14
C GLY A 6 33.73 0.49 -23.58
N LEU A 7 34.57 0.70 -22.56
CA LEU A 7 35.28 -0.39 -21.87
C LEU A 7 34.32 -1.26 -21.05
N GLY A 8 33.37 -0.68 -20.30
CA GLY A 8 32.37 -1.45 -19.55
C GLY A 8 31.41 -2.27 -20.44
N ALA A 9 31.11 -1.76 -21.64
CA ALA A 9 30.26 -2.45 -22.62
C ALA A 9 30.94 -3.64 -23.33
N LEU A 10 32.26 -3.80 -23.21
CA LEU A 10 32.99 -4.93 -23.79
C LEU A 10 32.96 -6.13 -22.83
N ASN A 11 32.44 -7.26 -23.31
CA ASN A 11 32.26 -8.46 -22.49
C ASN A 11 33.60 -9.08 -22.07
N THR A 12 33.66 -9.69 -20.88
CA THR A 12 34.86 -10.29 -20.27
C THR A 12 35.75 -11.10 -21.22
N PRO A 13 35.24 -11.96 -22.13
CA PRO A 13 36.08 -12.74 -23.04
C PRO A 13 36.95 -11.89 -23.98
N TYR A 14 36.51 -10.69 -24.35
CA TYR A 14 37.29 -9.76 -25.18
C TYR A 14 38.55 -9.31 -24.44
N PHE A 15 38.41 -8.92 -23.16
CA PHE A 15 39.56 -8.50 -22.37
C PHE A 15 40.46 -9.65 -21.93
N SER A 16 39.96 -10.89 -21.81
CA SER A 16 40.84 -12.05 -21.64
C SER A 16 41.81 -12.20 -22.82
N GLN A 17 41.34 -11.97 -24.05
CA GLN A 17 42.16 -11.99 -25.27
C GLN A 17 43.13 -10.79 -25.39
N HIS A 18 42.74 -9.63 -24.86
CA HIS A 18 43.50 -8.36 -24.97
C HIS A 18 44.14 -7.93 -23.63
N SER A 19 44.34 -8.89 -22.71
CA SER A 19 44.72 -8.65 -21.31
C SER A 19 46.01 -7.84 -21.15
N GLN A 20 47.01 -8.07 -22.00
CA GLN A 20 48.26 -7.30 -21.99
C GLN A 20 48.07 -5.81 -22.33
N GLN A 21 47.17 -5.49 -23.26
CA GLN A 21 46.87 -4.11 -23.65
C GLN A 21 46.02 -3.42 -22.58
N PHE A 22 45.05 -4.15 -21.99
CA PHE A 22 44.29 -3.67 -20.84
C PHE A 22 45.21 -3.33 -19.65
N ARG A 23 46.19 -4.19 -19.35
CA ARG A 23 47.21 -3.96 -18.32
C ARG A 23 48.05 -2.70 -18.57
N GLN A 24 48.45 -2.45 -19.83
CA GLN A 24 49.20 -1.24 -20.19
C GLN A 24 48.39 0.04 -19.98
N CYS A 25 47.09 0.02 -20.30
CA CYS A 25 46.20 1.17 -20.13
C CYS A 25 45.65 1.33 -18.69
N TRP A 26 45.78 0.32 -17.82
CA TRP A 26 45.16 0.32 -16.50
C TRP A 26 45.57 1.50 -15.59
N PRO A 27 46.85 1.90 -15.51
CA PRO A 27 47.25 3.08 -14.75
C PRO A 27 46.58 4.38 -15.27
N ASP A 28 46.45 4.52 -16.58
CA ASP A 28 45.79 5.67 -17.21
C ASP A 28 44.28 5.67 -16.95
N VAL A 29 43.63 4.51 -17.01
CA VAL A 29 42.20 4.35 -16.66
C VAL A 29 41.94 4.75 -15.21
N ILE A 30 42.79 4.34 -14.27
CA ILE A 30 42.70 4.75 -12.86
C ILE A 30 43.00 6.25 -12.71
N SER A 31 44.01 6.79 -13.39
CA SER A 31 44.37 8.21 -13.39
C SER A 31 43.23 9.10 -13.89
N TRP A 32 42.61 8.74 -15.02
CA TRP A 32 41.44 9.44 -15.56
C TRP A 32 40.23 9.33 -14.65
N SER A 33 40.01 8.16 -14.02
CA SER A 33 38.90 7.96 -13.09
C SER A 33 39.08 8.82 -11.82
N LYS A 34 40.30 8.89 -11.27
CA LYS A 34 40.68 9.82 -10.19
C LYS A 34 40.46 11.27 -10.61
N ALA A 35 40.87 11.65 -11.82
CA ALA A 35 40.71 13.02 -12.33
C ALA A 35 39.25 13.41 -12.55
N ILE A 36 38.39 12.51 -13.02
CA ILE A 36 36.94 12.76 -13.16
C ILE A 36 36.27 12.87 -11.79
N PHE A 37 36.60 11.98 -10.85
CA PHE A 37 36.04 11.99 -9.50
C PHE A 37 36.43 13.25 -8.72
N ARG A 38 37.72 13.61 -8.70
CA ARG A 38 38.24 14.79 -7.98
C ARG A 38 38.03 16.13 -8.71
N GLY A 39 37.86 16.09 -10.04
CA GLY A 39 37.71 17.28 -10.88
C GLY A 39 36.32 17.93 -10.81
N ARG A 40 35.31 17.22 -10.26
CA ARG A 40 33.98 17.76 -10.03
C ARG A 40 33.77 18.04 -8.54
N LYS A 41 33.64 19.32 -8.19
CA LYS A 41 32.80 19.67 -7.04
C LYS A 41 31.36 19.41 -7.45
N TYR A 42 30.75 18.34 -6.93
CA TYR A 42 29.35 18.00 -7.18
C TYR A 42 28.45 19.13 -6.64
N ARG A 43 28.12 20.10 -7.49
CA ARG A 43 27.22 21.19 -7.12
C ARG A 43 25.78 20.71 -7.25
N ASN A 44 24.91 21.18 -6.34
CA ASN A 44 23.46 21.01 -6.45
C ASN A 44 22.98 21.49 -7.83
N GLY A 45 22.72 20.55 -8.74
CA GLY A 45 22.45 20.83 -10.16
C GLY A 45 23.06 19.84 -11.16
N ASP A 46 24.03 19.02 -10.77
CA ASP A 46 24.54 17.92 -11.62
C ASP A 46 23.45 16.85 -11.88
N ASP A 47 23.45 16.30 -13.11
CA ASP A 47 22.51 15.28 -13.58
C ASP A 47 22.65 13.94 -12.78
N PRO A 48 21.58 13.46 -12.12
CA PRO A 48 21.57 12.17 -11.41
C PRO A 48 21.93 10.97 -12.29
N ASP A 49 21.57 11.00 -13.58
CA ASP A 49 21.83 9.89 -14.50
C ASP A 49 23.32 9.84 -14.85
N PHE A 50 23.96 11.01 -15.05
CA PHE A 50 25.42 11.10 -15.21
C PHE A 50 26.19 10.43 -14.06
N ILE A 51 25.81 10.73 -12.82
CA ILE A 51 26.51 10.20 -11.63
C ILE A 51 26.33 8.68 -11.55
N THR A 52 25.10 8.20 -11.75
CA THR A 52 24.77 6.77 -11.76
C THR A 52 25.55 6.01 -12.85
N THR A 53 25.59 6.57 -14.06
CA THR A 53 26.35 6.03 -15.21
C THR A 53 27.85 5.97 -14.93
N PHE A 54 28.43 6.99 -14.28
CA PHE A 54 29.86 7.02 -13.93
C PHE A 54 30.24 5.92 -12.93
N PHE A 55 29.52 5.80 -11.81
CA PHE A 55 29.80 4.76 -10.81
C PHE A 55 29.58 3.34 -11.38
N SER A 56 28.54 3.13 -12.19
CA SER A 56 28.29 1.84 -12.84
C SER A 56 29.43 1.44 -13.80
N ALA A 57 29.91 2.37 -14.62
CA ALA A 57 31.03 2.12 -15.53
C ALA A 57 32.33 1.79 -14.78
N ILE A 58 32.60 2.48 -13.66
CA ILE A 58 33.76 2.17 -12.81
C ILE A 58 33.65 0.78 -12.18
N SER A 59 32.48 0.40 -11.64
CA SER A 59 32.30 -0.95 -11.08
C SER A 59 32.59 -2.03 -12.12
N GLN A 60 32.02 -1.93 -13.33
CA GLN A 60 32.26 -2.88 -14.43
C GLN A 60 33.75 -2.97 -14.81
N VAL A 61 34.44 -1.83 -14.86
CA VAL A 61 35.88 -1.76 -15.17
C VAL A 61 36.74 -2.46 -14.09
N PHE A 62 36.34 -2.41 -12.81
CA PHE A 62 36.97 -3.17 -11.73
C PHE A 62 36.61 -4.66 -11.74
N ASP A 63 35.38 -5.03 -12.08
CA ASP A 63 34.97 -6.44 -12.24
C ASP A 63 35.77 -7.11 -13.39
N VAL A 64 35.91 -6.40 -14.51
CA VAL A 64 36.77 -6.78 -15.64
C VAL A 64 38.22 -6.95 -15.19
N ALA A 65 38.81 -5.97 -14.49
CA ALA A 65 40.18 -6.07 -13.99
C ALA A 65 40.37 -7.28 -13.07
N THR A 66 39.42 -7.54 -12.16
CA THR A 66 39.44 -8.69 -11.25
C THR A 66 39.39 -10.03 -11.99
N SER A 67 38.63 -10.11 -13.08
CA SER A 67 38.54 -11.32 -13.92
C SER A 67 39.79 -11.62 -14.75
N ILE A 68 40.63 -10.60 -15.02
CA ILE A 68 41.89 -10.70 -15.78
C ILE A 68 43.08 -10.95 -14.84
N ASP A 69 42.98 -10.53 -13.59
CA ASP A 69 44.04 -10.62 -12.59
C ASP A 69 44.12 -12.01 -11.93
N SER A 70 44.51 -13.01 -12.71
CA SER A 70 44.74 -14.39 -12.26
C SER A 70 46.06 -14.60 -11.49
N GLY A 71 46.77 -13.52 -11.09
CA GLY A 71 47.98 -13.63 -10.28
C GLY A 71 49.01 -12.50 -10.41
N GLU A 72 48.70 -11.37 -11.07
CA GLU A 72 49.66 -10.28 -11.32
C GLU A 72 49.10 -8.90 -10.92
N ASN A 73 48.57 -8.82 -9.71
CA ASN A 73 48.56 -7.62 -8.85
C ASN A 73 48.01 -6.32 -9.49
N LEU A 74 47.15 -6.41 -10.49
CA LEU A 74 46.52 -5.25 -11.16
C LEU A 74 45.75 -4.38 -10.17
N VAL A 75 45.10 -5.00 -9.19
CA VAL A 75 44.33 -4.31 -8.15
C VAL A 75 45.18 -4.02 -6.91
N SER A 76 46.41 -4.54 -6.81
CA SER A 76 47.18 -4.51 -5.55
C SER A 76 47.89 -3.20 -5.21
N ASN A 77 47.96 -2.26 -6.15
CA ASN A 77 48.64 -1.00 -5.94
C ASN A 77 47.91 -0.19 -4.85
N GLU A 78 48.64 0.34 -3.86
CA GLU A 78 48.09 1.21 -2.80
C GLU A 78 47.36 2.43 -3.38
N ASP A 79 47.79 2.94 -4.53
CA ASP A 79 47.11 4.00 -5.27
C ASP A 79 45.69 3.63 -5.73
N ILE A 80 45.46 2.34 -6.00
CA ILE A 80 44.16 1.79 -6.40
C ILE A 80 43.32 1.54 -5.15
N LEU A 81 43.93 1.08 -4.06
CA LEU A 81 43.25 0.96 -2.77
C LEU A 81 42.73 2.32 -2.30
N HIS A 82 43.57 3.36 -2.31
CA HIS A 82 43.17 4.71 -1.91
C HIS A 82 42.02 5.24 -2.80
N PHE A 83 42.02 4.89 -4.09
CA PHE A 83 40.93 5.26 -4.99
C PHE A 83 39.64 4.46 -4.77
N ALA A 84 39.74 3.16 -4.51
CA ALA A 84 38.60 2.34 -4.11
C ALA A 84 38.01 2.81 -2.77
N VAL A 85 38.85 3.28 -1.84
CA VAL A 85 38.41 3.95 -0.60
C VAL A 85 37.72 5.27 -0.90
N GLU A 86 38.24 6.12 -1.78
CA GLU A 86 37.60 7.39 -2.20
C GLU A 86 36.23 7.16 -2.87
N LEU A 87 36.18 6.28 -3.88
CA LEU A 87 34.96 5.88 -4.59
C LEU A 87 33.93 5.21 -3.68
N TRP A 88 34.40 4.54 -2.63
CA TRP A 88 33.53 4.02 -1.60
C TRP A 88 33.06 5.17 -0.69
N LYS A 89 33.95 5.89 0.00
CA LYS A 89 33.63 7.00 0.93
C LYS A 89 32.67 8.03 0.32
N GLY A 90 32.81 8.34 -0.96
CA GLY A 90 32.06 9.44 -1.59
C GLY A 90 32.63 10.79 -1.14
N ASP A 91 31.89 11.86 -1.42
CA ASP A 91 32.27 13.21 -0.97
C ASP A 91 31.81 13.43 0.48
N ASP A 92 32.75 13.78 1.37
CA ASP A 92 32.53 13.85 2.83
C ASP A 92 31.64 15.04 3.26
N ASP A 93 31.37 15.99 2.36
CA ASP A 93 30.58 17.22 2.59
C ASP A 93 29.07 17.00 2.85
N GLY A 94 28.61 15.75 3.00
CA GLY A 94 27.23 15.41 3.41
C GLY A 94 26.12 15.72 2.39
N ALA A 95 26.46 16.31 1.24
CA ALA A 95 25.51 16.74 0.21
C ALA A 95 25.08 15.62 -0.76
N LEU A 96 25.84 14.53 -0.88
CA LEU A 96 25.50 13.41 -1.76
C LEU A 96 24.44 12.50 -1.12
N LYS A 97 23.38 12.19 -1.88
CA LYS A 97 22.36 11.21 -1.48
C LYS A 97 23.01 9.82 -1.27
N PRO A 98 22.48 8.96 -0.37
CA PRO A 98 23.05 7.64 -0.05
C PRO A 98 23.13 6.58 -1.16
N MET A 99 23.00 6.95 -2.44
CA MET A 99 22.97 6.03 -3.60
C MET A 99 24.24 6.12 -4.48
N TYR A 100 25.19 7.01 -4.19
CA TYR A 100 26.32 7.32 -5.08
C TYR A 100 27.68 6.89 -4.51
N TYR A 101 27.93 5.57 -4.53
CA TYR A 101 29.24 4.97 -4.23
C TYR A 101 29.42 3.67 -5.04
N ALA A 102 30.68 3.26 -5.27
CA ALA A 102 30.98 1.97 -5.90
C ALA A 102 31.54 0.96 -4.88
N THR A 103 30.89 -0.20 -4.74
CA THR A 103 31.34 -1.32 -3.88
C THR A 103 32.31 -2.24 -4.60
N SER A 104 32.11 -2.54 -5.88
CA SER A 104 32.96 -3.45 -6.67
C SER A 104 34.45 -3.13 -6.59
N PRO A 105 34.92 -1.86 -6.65
CA PRO A 105 36.34 -1.54 -6.52
C PRO A 105 36.96 -1.97 -5.19
N LEU A 106 36.21 -1.82 -4.08
CA LEU A 106 36.67 -2.21 -2.75
C LEU A 106 36.61 -3.73 -2.57
N LEU A 107 35.56 -4.39 -3.07
CA LEU A 107 35.45 -5.84 -3.07
C LEU A 107 36.51 -6.52 -3.94
N ALA A 108 36.79 -5.99 -5.12
CA ALA A 108 37.87 -6.43 -6.00
C ALA A 108 39.22 -6.46 -5.25
N TYR A 109 39.54 -5.40 -4.51
CA TYR A 109 40.76 -5.33 -3.71
C TYR A 109 40.77 -6.35 -2.56
N LEU A 110 39.69 -6.42 -1.77
CA LEU A 110 39.60 -7.25 -0.56
C LEU A 110 39.41 -8.74 -0.86
N ASN A 111 39.02 -9.12 -2.09
CA ASN A 111 38.88 -10.52 -2.50
C ASN A 111 40.23 -11.19 -2.84
N GLN A 112 41.32 -10.44 -3.05
CA GLN A 112 42.59 -11.03 -3.48
C GLN A 112 43.37 -11.73 -2.35
N ASP A 113 43.31 -11.24 -1.11
CA ASP A 113 44.01 -11.83 0.04
C ASP A 113 43.39 -11.37 1.38
N ALA A 114 43.22 -12.29 2.32
CA ALA A 114 42.78 -12.00 3.69
C ALA A 114 43.78 -11.10 4.46
N GLY A 115 45.08 -11.19 4.13
CA GLY A 115 46.11 -10.28 4.67
C GLY A 115 45.84 -8.80 4.33
N ARG A 116 45.19 -8.52 3.21
CA ARG A 116 44.86 -7.15 2.79
C ARG A 116 43.72 -6.51 3.56
N ILE A 117 42.83 -7.28 4.19
CA ILE A 117 41.86 -6.73 5.15
C ILE A 117 42.63 -6.10 6.33
N LYS A 118 43.68 -6.76 6.81
CA LYS A 118 44.54 -6.22 7.86
C LYS A 118 45.32 -5.00 7.36
N THR A 119 45.96 -5.07 6.19
CA THR A 119 46.67 -3.92 5.59
C THR A 119 45.75 -2.72 5.36
N PHE A 120 44.50 -2.94 4.97
CA PHE A 120 43.47 -1.92 4.81
C PHE A 120 43.13 -1.23 6.14
N CYS A 121 42.89 -2.02 7.19
CA CYS A 121 42.66 -1.54 8.55
C CYS A 121 43.86 -0.78 9.13
N GLU A 122 45.10 -1.17 8.79
CA GLU A 122 46.33 -0.54 9.29
C GLU A 122 46.74 0.70 8.48
N GLY A 123 46.54 0.70 7.15
CA GLY A 123 47.00 1.76 6.24
C GLY A 123 46.00 2.87 5.94
N SER A 124 44.69 2.64 6.08
CA SER A 124 43.66 3.61 5.67
C SER A 124 43.44 4.79 6.64
N SER A 125 44.19 4.84 7.75
CA SER A 125 43.99 5.71 8.94
C SER A 125 42.55 5.73 9.51
N THR A 126 41.68 4.88 8.99
CA THR A 126 40.26 4.82 9.30
C THR A 126 40.06 3.70 10.30
N ASP A 127 39.60 4.03 11.51
CA ASP A 127 39.32 3.06 12.58
C ASP A 127 38.51 1.86 12.03
N PRO A 128 38.96 0.60 12.19
CA PRO A 128 38.22 -0.58 11.76
C PRO A 128 36.79 -0.65 12.31
N PHE A 129 36.55 -0.08 13.50
CA PHE A 129 35.21 0.05 14.05
C PHE A 129 34.38 1.09 13.29
N LEU A 130 34.96 2.24 12.94
CA LEU A 130 34.32 3.25 12.09
C LEU A 130 34.04 2.70 10.68
N LEU A 131 34.95 1.91 10.10
CA LEU A 131 34.71 1.20 8.84
C LEU A 131 33.48 0.29 8.94
N VAL A 132 33.43 -0.59 9.96
CA VAL A 132 32.29 -1.49 10.17
C VAL A 132 31.00 -0.70 10.44
N GLN A 133 31.06 0.41 11.18
CA GLN A 133 29.93 1.33 11.35
C GLN A 133 29.49 1.97 10.03
N THR A 134 30.41 2.40 9.17
CA THR A 134 30.09 2.98 7.86
C THR A 134 29.51 1.92 6.91
N ILE A 135 30.03 0.69 6.92
CA ILE A 135 29.44 -0.45 6.20
C ILE A 135 28.02 -0.74 6.72
N ILE A 136 27.80 -0.78 8.04
CA ILE A 136 26.48 -0.98 8.65
C ILE A 136 25.54 0.19 8.32
N ALA A 137 25.99 1.45 8.43
CA ALA A 137 25.18 2.63 8.14
C ALA A 137 24.78 2.68 6.65
N ARG A 138 25.63 2.20 5.75
CA ARG A 138 25.35 2.10 4.31
C ARG A 138 24.53 0.89 3.93
N PHE A 139 24.69 -0.24 4.62
CA PHE A 139 23.79 -1.37 4.53
C PHE A 139 22.39 -0.96 4.97
N ASP A 140 22.26 -0.33 6.15
CA ASP A 140 21.02 0.25 6.64
C ASP A 140 20.48 1.31 5.64
N ALA A 141 21.32 2.20 5.08
CA ALA A 141 20.87 3.19 4.10
C ALA A 141 20.43 2.57 2.76
N ALA A 142 21.08 1.51 2.28
CA ALA A 142 20.72 0.79 1.05
C ALA A 142 19.39 0.04 1.24
N VAL A 143 19.24 -0.67 2.37
CA VAL A 143 18.00 -1.33 2.82
C VAL A 143 16.85 -0.30 2.96
N ASN A 144 17.15 0.89 3.45
CA ASN A 144 16.17 1.98 3.62
C ASN A 144 15.94 2.82 2.35
N SER A 145 16.68 2.58 1.26
CA SER A 145 16.59 3.40 0.05
C SER A 145 15.33 3.08 -0.76
N THR A 146 14.69 4.10 -1.34
CA THR A 146 13.43 3.95 -2.08
C THR A 146 13.60 3.33 -3.48
N SER A 147 14.83 3.19 -3.97
CA SER A 147 15.14 2.53 -5.23
C SER A 147 15.33 1.02 -5.02
N LYS A 148 14.25 0.25 -5.20
CA LYS A 148 14.28 -1.23 -5.22
C LYS A 148 14.87 -1.79 -6.53
N THR A 149 15.97 -1.23 -7.01
CA THR A 149 16.67 -1.75 -8.19
C THR A 149 17.47 -3.00 -7.81
N LEU A 150 17.69 -3.89 -8.79
CA LEU A 150 18.57 -5.06 -8.65
C LEU A 150 19.95 -4.65 -8.08
N ILE A 151 20.44 -3.48 -8.50
CA ILE A 151 21.69 -2.85 -8.05
C ILE A 151 21.72 -2.68 -6.52
N THR A 152 20.65 -2.16 -5.91
CA THR A 152 20.57 -2.00 -4.45
C THR A 152 20.67 -3.34 -3.71
N MET A 153 20.12 -4.41 -4.29
CA MET A 153 20.22 -5.75 -3.70
C MET A 153 21.56 -6.44 -3.94
N LEU A 154 22.20 -6.21 -5.08
CA LEU A 154 23.59 -6.60 -5.30
C LEU A 154 24.48 -5.92 -4.26
N VAL A 155 24.33 -4.60 -4.05
CA VAL A 155 25.02 -3.85 -3.00
C VAL A 155 24.71 -4.40 -1.59
N ILE A 156 23.47 -4.79 -1.29
CA ILE A 156 23.13 -5.42 0.00
C ILE A 156 23.85 -6.78 0.18
N LEU A 157 23.94 -7.61 -0.86
CA LEU A 157 24.59 -8.92 -0.81
C LEU A 157 26.13 -8.80 -0.79
N ASP A 158 26.67 -7.86 -1.55
CA ASP A 158 28.08 -7.44 -1.54
C ASP A 158 28.52 -6.96 -0.15
N LEU A 159 27.75 -6.03 0.43
CA LEU A 159 27.95 -5.56 1.80
C LEU A 159 27.71 -6.68 2.81
N ALA A 160 26.85 -7.67 2.51
CA ALA A 160 26.60 -8.81 3.40
C ALA A 160 27.75 -9.81 3.44
N GLU A 161 28.31 -10.23 2.30
CA GLU A 161 29.52 -11.06 2.23
C GLU A 161 30.72 -10.31 2.84
N LEU A 162 30.85 -9.00 2.58
CA LEU A 162 31.87 -8.16 3.20
C LEU A 162 31.73 -8.12 4.73
N LEU A 163 30.52 -7.86 5.25
CA LEU A 163 30.22 -7.90 6.68
C LEU A 163 30.44 -9.30 7.26
N PHE A 164 30.11 -10.38 6.54
CA PHE A 164 30.31 -11.75 7.02
C PHE A 164 31.80 -12.08 7.16
N ARG A 165 32.64 -11.61 6.23
CA ARG A 165 34.11 -11.75 6.33
C ARG A 165 34.74 -10.88 7.40
N LEU A 166 34.23 -9.65 7.59
CA LEU A 166 34.73 -8.72 8.61
C LEU A 166 34.20 -9.01 10.03
N SER A 167 33.06 -9.69 10.16
CA SER A 167 32.35 -9.84 11.44
C SER A 167 32.24 -11.27 11.96
N THR A 168 33.39 -11.90 12.19
CA THR A 168 33.47 -13.05 13.11
C THR A 168 33.03 -12.74 14.55
N HIS A 169 32.70 -11.47 14.86
CA HIS A 169 32.31 -11.03 16.21
C HIS A 169 31.01 -10.19 16.31
N HIS A 170 30.29 -9.87 15.22
CA HIS A 170 29.05 -9.07 15.30
C HIS A 170 27.77 -9.89 15.13
N TYR A 171 27.39 -10.56 16.23
CA TYR A 171 26.09 -11.23 16.43
C TYR A 171 24.88 -10.42 15.93
N SER A 172 24.87 -9.10 16.17
CA SER A 172 23.78 -8.19 15.78
C SER A 172 23.60 -8.06 14.26
N THR A 173 24.69 -8.15 13.50
CA THR A 173 24.67 -8.04 12.04
C THR A 173 24.11 -9.31 11.41
N VAL A 174 24.59 -10.48 11.85
CA VAL A 174 24.06 -11.78 11.42
C VAL A 174 22.57 -11.89 11.74
N ARG A 175 22.14 -11.43 12.93
CA ARG A 175 20.72 -11.34 13.29
C ARG A 175 19.89 -10.52 12.29
N ARG A 176 20.34 -9.29 11.96
CA ARG A 176 19.60 -8.41 11.03
C ARG A 176 19.49 -9.04 9.65
N MET A 177 20.58 -9.64 9.15
CA MET A 177 20.57 -10.40 7.90
C MET A 177 19.56 -11.54 7.96
N PHE A 178 19.54 -12.36 9.01
CA PHE A 178 18.62 -13.50 9.11
C PHE A 178 17.15 -13.08 9.14
N ILE A 179 16.82 -11.92 9.72
CA ILE A 179 15.46 -11.35 9.66
C ILE A 179 15.11 -10.94 8.22
N ILE A 180 16.00 -10.19 7.56
CA ILE A 180 15.82 -9.73 6.16
C ILE A 180 15.70 -10.93 5.20
N ILE A 181 16.57 -11.93 5.38
CA ILE A 181 16.59 -13.18 4.63
C ILE A 181 15.32 -13.98 4.88
N GLU A 182 14.86 -14.11 6.13
CA GLU A 182 13.58 -14.76 6.43
C GLU A 182 12.43 -14.06 5.73
N THR A 183 12.39 -12.72 5.73
CA THR A 183 11.39 -11.96 4.97
C THR A 183 11.47 -12.28 3.48
N PHE A 184 12.66 -12.33 2.85
CA PHE A 184 12.78 -12.66 1.42
C PHE A 184 12.51 -14.13 1.07
N VAL A 185 12.83 -15.08 1.94
CA VAL A 185 12.50 -16.51 1.74
C VAL A 185 10.99 -16.75 1.97
N LEU A 186 10.36 -15.97 2.85
CA LEU A 186 8.90 -15.88 3.00
C LEU A 186 8.19 -15.08 1.90
N THR A 187 8.93 -14.47 0.97
CA THR A 187 8.35 -13.63 -0.09
C THR A 187 9.05 -13.94 -1.42
N PRO A 188 8.91 -15.18 -1.94
CA PRO A 188 9.70 -15.66 -3.05
C PRO A 188 9.40 -14.87 -4.32
N ASN A 189 10.25 -13.88 -4.52
CA ASN A 189 10.39 -13.13 -5.74
C ASN A 189 11.30 -13.94 -6.69
N ASP A 190 10.78 -14.24 -7.89
CA ASP A 190 11.45 -15.01 -8.95
C ASP A 190 12.83 -14.51 -9.36
N ALA A 191 13.21 -13.28 -8.97
CA ALA A 191 14.57 -12.74 -9.15
C ALA A 191 15.41 -12.78 -7.87
N ILE A 192 14.84 -12.42 -6.70
CA ILE A 192 15.61 -12.18 -5.48
C ILE A 192 16.16 -13.47 -4.88
N LEU A 193 15.30 -14.46 -4.61
CA LEU A 193 15.74 -15.70 -3.98
C LEU A 193 16.71 -16.50 -4.88
N PRO A 194 16.49 -16.59 -6.20
CA PRO A 194 17.48 -17.07 -7.15
C PRO A 194 18.82 -16.31 -7.12
N ALA A 195 18.81 -14.97 -7.02
CA ALA A 195 20.04 -14.21 -6.88
C ALA A 195 20.76 -14.54 -5.57
N MET A 196 20.08 -14.48 -4.42
CA MET A 196 20.65 -14.80 -3.10
C MET A 196 21.35 -16.17 -3.08
N LEU A 197 20.73 -17.20 -3.66
CA LEU A 197 21.31 -18.53 -3.78
C LEU A 197 22.63 -18.51 -4.58
N ARG A 198 22.66 -17.84 -5.74
CA ARG A 198 23.88 -17.68 -6.55
C ARG A 198 24.99 -16.92 -5.82
N PHE A 199 24.64 -15.93 -5.01
CA PHE A 199 25.57 -15.19 -4.14
C PHE A 199 25.95 -15.93 -2.85
N GLY A 200 25.78 -17.26 -2.81
CA GLY A 200 26.31 -18.10 -1.74
C GLY A 200 25.46 -18.16 -0.48
N PHE A 201 24.17 -17.79 -0.54
CA PHE A 201 23.29 -17.83 0.64
C PHE A 201 23.28 -19.19 1.37
N LEU A 202 23.33 -20.33 0.66
CA LEU A 202 23.44 -21.65 1.28
C LEU A 202 24.69 -21.79 2.18
N ARG A 203 25.83 -21.19 1.77
CA ARG A 203 27.07 -21.16 2.57
C ARG A 203 26.83 -20.47 3.91
N VAL A 204 26.18 -19.31 3.89
CA VAL A 204 25.87 -18.52 5.10
C VAL A 204 24.92 -19.31 6.00
N LEU A 205 23.86 -19.89 5.43
CA LEU A 205 22.86 -20.67 6.15
C LEU A 205 23.48 -21.88 6.88
N ILE A 206 24.31 -22.66 6.18
CA ILE A 206 25.06 -23.79 6.76
C ILE A 206 26.05 -23.31 7.82
N THR A 207 26.76 -22.21 7.58
CA THR A 207 27.79 -21.71 8.52
C THR A 207 27.18 -21.21 9.83
N VAL A 208 26.02 -20.55 9.77
CA VAL A 208 25.29 -20.11 10.97
C VAL A 208 24.68 -21.31 11.71
N ALA A 209 24.17 -22.31 11.00
CA ALA A 209 23.69 -23.55 11.61
C ALA A 209 24.81 -24.38 12.26
N ALA A 210 26.01 -24.39 11.68
CA ALA A 210 27.19 -25.11 12.18
C ALA A 210 27.84 -24.43 13.40
N LYS A 211 27.50 -23.16 13.62
CA LYS A 211 27.96 -22.32 14.74
C LYS A 211 26.76 -21.86 15.58
N SER A 212 25.80 -22.76 15.82
CA SER A 212 24.57 -22.46 16.57
C SER A 212 24.83 -21.86 17.95
N ASP A 213 25.92 -22.26 18.61
CA ASP A 213 26.27 -21.78 19.96
C ASP A 213 26.83 -20.35 19.94
N GLU A 214 27.51 -19.97 18.86
CA GLU A 214 28.08 -18.63 18.65
C GLU A 214 26.99 -17.63 18.23
N TYR A 215 26.11 -18.04 17.31
CA TYR A 215 25.09 -17.15 16.73
C TYR A 215 23.71 -17.26 17.37
N LYS A 216 23.39 -18.31 18.14
CA LYS A 216 22.05 -18.57 18.71
C LYS A 216 20.90 -18.59 17.68
N TYR A 217 21.21 -18.92 16.42
CA TYR A 217 20.26 -18.96 15.29
C TYR A 217 20.17 -20.33 14.60
N GLY A 218 20.47 -21.43 15.31
CA GLY A 218 20.35 -22.79 14.77
C GLY A 218 18.91 -23.15 14.34
N ASP A 219 17.93 -22.89 15.21
CA ASP A 219 16.50 -23.08 14.87
C ASP A 219 16.05 -22.19 13.72
N GLN A 220 16.50 -20.93 13.69
CA GLN A 220 16.15 -19.99 12.62
C GLN A 220 16.72 -20.43 11.27
N SER A 221 17.95 -20.95 11.26
CA SER A 221 18.57 -21.53 10.06
C SER A 221 17.79 -22.74 9.56
N THR A 222 17.29 -23.56 10.49
CA THR A 222 16.45 -24.72 10.20
C THR A 222 15.09 -24.31 9.61
N LEU A 223 14.45 -23.28 10.18
CA LEU A 223 13.19 -22.72 9.70
C LEU A 223 13.32 -22.07 8.32
N ILE A 224 14.41 -21.35 8.06
CA ILE A 224 14.67 -20.77 6.74
C ILE A 224 14.95 -21.87 5.71
N LEU A 225 15.62 -22.97 6.10
CA LEU A 225 15.85 -24.11 5.22
C LEU A 225 14.56 -24.88 4.87
N SER A 226 13.62 -25.04 5.82
CA SER A 226 12.31 -25.66 5.52
C SER A 226 11.43 -24.74 4.66
N LYS A 227 11.47 -23.42 4.86
CA LYS A 227 10.82 -22.44 3.96
C LYS A 227 11.45 -22.44 2.56
N LEU A 228 12.77 -22.60 2.47
CA LEU A 228 13.46 -22.71 1.18
C LEU A 228 13.03 -23.97 0.39
N GLN A 229 12.71 -25.07 1.09
CA GLN A 229 12.16 -26.30 0.46
C GLN A 229 10.78 -26.10 -0.18
N LEU A 230 9.96 -25.16 0.32
CA LEU A 230 8.70 -24.78 -0.30
C LEU A 230 8.95 -24.05 -1.63
N ALA A 231 9.89 -23.09 -1.63
CA ALA A 231 10.23 -22.29 -2.81
C ALA A 231 10.94 -23.07 -3.94
N LEU A 232 11.30 -24.35 -3.73
CA LEU A 232 11.88 -25.19 -4.78
C LEU A 232 10.88 -25.52 -5.91
N GLU A 233 9.56 -25.31 -5.74
CA GLU A 233 8.61 -25.43 -6.85
C GLU A 233 8.90 -24.44 -8.01
N LEU A 234 9.71 -23.40 -7.76
CA LEU A 234 10.13 -22.43 -8.76
C LEU A 234 11.39 -22.91 -9.49
N LYS A 235 11.28 -23.12 -10.81
CA LYS A 235 12.43 -23.50 -11.68
C LYS A 235 13.64 -22.56 -11.50
N GLY A 236 13.40 -21.25 -11.37
CA GLY A 236 14.46 -20.25 -11.14
C GLY A 236 15.20 -20.44 -9.82
N VAL A 237 14.51 -20.89 -8.77
CA VAL A 237 15.08 -21.20 -7.45
C VAL A 237 15.87 -22.50 -7.54
N VAL A 238 15.33 -23.57 -8.13
CA VAL A 238 16.06 -24.85 -8.33
C VAL A 238 17.34 -24.65 -9.12
N SER A 239 17.28 -24.02 -10.31
CA SER A 239 18.49 -23.79 -11.12
C SER A 239 19.55 -22.99 -10.35
N SER A 240 19.13 -22.09 -9.46
CA SER A 240 20.04 -21.25 -8.67
C SER A 240 20.56 -21.93 -7.40
N ALA A 241 19.78 -22.82 -6.79
CA ALA A 241 20.21 -23.69 -5.71
C ALA A 241 21.20 -24.77 -6.22
N VAL A 242 20.93 -25.38 -7.39
CA VAL A 242 21.88 -26.26 -8.09
C VAL A 242 23.18 -25.52 -8.38
N ALA A 243 23.12 -24.29 -8.91
CA ALA A 243 24.31 -23.47 -9.14
C ALA A 243 25.05 -23.15 -7.82
N SER A 244 24.34 -22.81 -6.75
CA SER A 244 24.90 -22.57 -5.41
C SER A 244 25.62 -23.80 -4.87
N MET A 245 25.05 -24.99 -5.03
CA MET A 245 25.67 -26.26 -4.65
C MET A 245 26.92 -26.56 -5.47
N GLY A 246 26.93 -26.28 -6.77
CA GLY A 246 28.14 -26.36 -7.61
C GLY A 246 29.23 -25.37 -7.20
N ILE A 247 28.87 -24.14 -6.80
CA ILE A 247 29.81 -23.16 -6.24
C ILE A 247 30.39 -23.66 -4.92
N LEU A 248 29.56 -24.18 -4.00
CA LEU A 248 30.02 -24.80 -2.75
C LEU A 248 30.98 -25.97 -3.01
N ALA A 249 30.66 -26.83 -3.97
CA ALA A 249 31.45 -27.99 -4.34
C ALA A 249 32.85 -27.63 -4.89
N ASN A 250 32.94 -26.60 -5.73
CA ASN A 250 34.20 -26.10 -6.27
C ASN A 250 35.11 -25.42 -5.22
N ARG A 251 34.57 -25.06 -4.04
CA ARG A 251 35.36 -24.45 -2.97
C ARG A 251 36.16 -25.50 -2.19
N THR A 252 37.49 -25.35 -2.23
CA THR A 252 38.43 -26.16 -1.44
C THR A 252 38.42 -25.77 0.04
N ASP A 253 38.12 -24.49 0.35
CA ASP A 253 38.02 -23.96 1.72
C ASP A 253 36.73 -24.34 2.45
N PHE A 254 35.78 -25.00 1.78
CA PHE A 254 34.48 -25.36 2.35
C PHE A 254 34.26 -26.88 2.35
N ASP A 255 34.26 -27.48 3.54
CA ASP A 255 34.01 -28.90 3.77
C ASP A 255 32.56 -29.12 4.23
N LEU A 256 31.63 -29.24 3.28
CA LEU A 256 30.20 -29.38 3.55
C LEU A 256 29.88 -30.54 4.51
N PRO A 257 30.39 -31.79 4.33
CA PRO A 257 30.20 -32.88 5.29
C PRO A 257 30.62 -32.52 6.72
N LYS A 258 31.80 -31.91 6.91
CA LYS A 258 32.28 -31.49 8.23
C LYS A 258 31.40 -30.39 8.83
N MET A 259 31.00 -29.39 8.03
CA MET A 259 30.12 -28.31 8.47
C MET A 259 28.75 -28.85 8.91
N LEU A 260 28.14 -29.78 8.15
CA LEU A 260 26.88 -30.43 8.51
C LEU A 260 27.00 -31.34 9.75
N GLN A 261 28.16 -31.95 9.99
CA GLN A 261 28.41 -32.71 11.23
C GLN A 261 28.41 -31.79 12.48
N SER A 262 28.81 -30.53 12.34
CA SER A 262 28.75 -29.53 13.42
C SER A 262 27.39 -28.85 13.63
N THR A 263 26.39 -29.03 12.76
CA THR A 263 25.06 -28.43 12.98
C THR A 263 24.24 -29.19 14.03
N ASP A 264 23.09 -28.65 14.41
CA ASP A 264 22.06 -29.40 15.14
C ASP A 264 21.53 -30.62 14.32
N PRO A 265 21.12 -31.74 14.96
CA PRO A 265 20.50 -32.88 14.27
C PRO A 265 19.27 -32.54 13.42
N LYS A 266 18.43 -31.60 13.87
CA LYS A 266 17.22 -31.14 13.17
C LYS A 266 17.59 -30.41 11.88
N PHE A 267 18.63 -29.57 11.91
CA PHE A 267 19.17 -28.93 10.70
C PHE A 267 19.73 -29.97 9.72
N ARG A 268 20.43 -31.02 10.20
CA ARG A 268 20.89 -32.12 9.32
C ARG A 268 19.73 -32.87 8.66
N GLU A 269 18.63 -33.06 9.37
CA GLU A 269 17.44 -33.72 8.81
C GLU A 269 16.79 -32.84 7.73
N GLU A 270 16.56 -31.55 8.02
CA GLU A 270 16.06 -30.59 7.03
C GLU A 270 17.01 -30.41 5.84
N TRP A 271 18.33 -30.48 6.05
CA TRP A 271 19.30 -30.48 4.96
C TRP A 271 19.16 -31.69 4.04
N LYS A 272 18.98 -32.90 4.60
CA LYS A 272 18.73 -34.10 3.78
C LYS A 272 17.43 -33.99 2.99
N ARG A 273 16.37 -33.43 3.60
CA ARG A 273 15.09 -33.18 2.93
C ARG A 273 15.25 -32.16 1.79
N PHE A 274 15.97 -31.07 2.04
CA PHE A 274 16.32 -30.06 1.03
C PHE A 274 17.16 -30.61 -0.11
N GLU A 275 18.23 -31.36 0.18
CA GLU A 275 19.11 -31.94 -0.84
C GLU A 275 18.37 -32.95 -1.71
N SER A 276 17.54 -33.81 -1.11
CA SER A 276 16.69 -34.77 -1.83
C SER A 276 15.67 -34.08 -2.74
N ARG A 277 14.93 -33.08 -2.22
CA ARG A 277 13.98 -32.27 -3.01
C ARG A 277 14.67 -31.51 -4.15
N LEU A 278 15.84 -30.94 -3.89
CA LEU A 278 16.60 -30.20 -4.91
C LEU A 278 17.03 -31.11 -6.06
N LEU A 279 17.46 -32.34 -5.76
CA LEU A 279 17.79 -33.35 -6.76
C LEU A 279 16.54 -33.83 -7.52
N GLU A 280 15.44 -34.16 -6.83
CA GLU A 280 14.16 -34.54 -7.45
C GLU A 280 13.71 -33.45 -8.43
N TYR A 281 13.67 -32.18 -8.02
CA TYR A 281 13.14 -31.12 -8.86
C TYR A 281 14.12 -30.70 -9.96
N ALA A 282 15.43 -30.86 -9.76
CA ALA A 282 16.39 -30.70 -10.85
C ALA A 282 16.17 -31.76 -11.94
N VAL A 283 15.94 -33.02 -11.55
CA VAL A 283 15.56 -34.10 -12.48
C VAL A 283 14.22 -33.79 -13.16
N VAL A 284 13.17 -33.43 -12.40
CA VAL A 284 11.85 -33.09 -12.95
C VAL A 284 11.93 -31.90 -13.92
N PHE A 285 12.63 -30.81 -13.59
CA PHE A 285 12.72 -29.66 -14.49
C PHE A 285 13.58 -29.90 -15.73
N GLU A 286 14.58 -30.80 -15.67
CA GLU A 286 15.32 -31.25 -16.84
C GLU A 286 14.44 -32.14 -17.72
N LEU A 287 13.75 -33.14 -17.15
CA LEU A 287 12.75 -33.97 -17.85
C LEU A 287 11.70 -33.10 -18.56
N LEU A 288 11.06 -32.17 -17.84
CA LEU A 288 10.05 -31.25 -18.39
C LEU A 288 10.59 -30.35 -19.51
N GLN A 289 11.90 -30.08 -19.53
CA GLN A 289 12.60 -29.31 -20.56
C GLN A 289 12.96 -30.15 -21.79
N GLN A 290 13.18 -31.47 -21.62
CA GLN A 290 13.37 -32.42 -22.73
C GLN A 290 12.04 -32.93 -23.34
N GLY A 291 10.90 -32.38 -22.94
CA GLY A 291 9.58 -32.74 -23.47
C GLY A 291 8.85 -33.85 -22.71
N TYR A 292 9.44 -34.38 -21.63
CA TYR A 292 8.74 -35.30 -20.73
C TYR A 292 7.52 -34.61 -20.10
N ALA A 293 6.41 -35.33 -19.95
CA ALA A 293 5.13 -34.77 -19.52
C ALA A 293 4.80 -33.42 -20.21
N GLU A 294 4.98 -33.36 -21.54
CA GLU A 294 4.38 -32.29 -22.33
C GLU A 294 2.86 -32.34 -22.16
N GLU A 295 2.26 -31.17 -21.95
CA GLU A 295 0.80 -31.06 -21.77
C GLU A 295 0.12 -31.62 -23.02
N ARG A 296 -0.56 -32.75 -22.89
CA ARG A 296 -1.48 -33.23 -23.92
C ARG A 296 -2.80 -32.48 -23.77
N GLY A 297 -3.38 -32.09 -24.89
CA GLY A 297 -4.76 -31.64 -24.96
C GLY A 297 -5.57 -32.53 -25.89
N ILE A 298 -6.88 -32.37 -25.84
CA ILE A 298 -7.81 -33.10 -26.70
C ILE A 298 -8.47 -32.10 -27.63
N CYS A 299 -8.45 -32.37 -28.93
CA CYS A 299 -9.24 -31.58 -29.86
C CYS A 299 -10.74 -31.79 -29.57
N VAL A 300 -11.47 -30.75 -29.17
CA VAL A 300 -12.89 -30.85 -28.77
C VAL A 300 -13.77 -31.46 -29.88
N SER A 301 -13.42 -31.19 -31.13
CA SER A 301 -14.13 -31.70 -32.32
C SER A 301 -13.84 -33.18 -32.62
N CYS A 302 -12.63 -33.50 -33.09
CA CYS A 302 -12.27 -34.83 -33.60
C CYS A 302 -11.70 -35.79 -32.53
N ARG A 303 -11.54 -35.32 -31.29
CA ARG A 303 -10.98 -36.07 -30.15
C ARG A 303 -9.57 -36.60 -30.33
N LYS A 304 -8.86 -36.19 -31.38
CA LYS A 304 -7.42 -36.43 -31.51
C LYS A 304 -6.72 -35.80 -30.31
N ARG A 305 -6.09 -36.64 -29.48
CA ARG A 305 -5.12 -36.20 -28.47
C ARG A 305 -3.82 -35.87 -29.16
N THR A 306 -3.23 -34.72 -28.82
CA THR A 306 -1.86 -34.37 -29.22
C THR A 306 -1.27 -33.36 -28.24
N PHE A 307 -0.02 -32.98 -28.44
CA PHE A 307 0.64 -31.97 -27.63
C PHE A 307 -0.09 -30.63 -27.71
N SER A 308 -0.28 -29.95 -26.57
CA SER A 308 -0.97 -28.66 -26.45
C SER A 308 -0.36 -27.57 -27.35
N LYS A 309 0.95 -27.65 -27.62
CA LYS A 309 1.66 -26.78 -28.58
C LYS A 309 1.20 -26.92 -30.04
N GLU A 310 0.59 -28.05 -30.40
CA GLU A 310 0.01 -28.33 -31.73
C GLU A 310 -1.49 -28.02 -31.79
N LEU A 311 -2.11 -27.73 -30.64
CA LEU A 311 -3.53 -27.39 -30.55
C LEU A 311 -3.70 -25.88 -30.58
N ARG A 312 -4.56 -25.43 -31.50
CA ARG A 312 -5.05 -24.06 -31.53
C ARG A 312 -6.07 -23.88 -30.40
N LYS A 313 -5.91 -22.84 -29.60
CA LYS A 313 -6.99 -22.35 -28.75
C LYS A 313 -8.08 -21.69 -29.60
N CYS A 314 -9.34 -21.80 -29.18
CA CYS A 314 -10.42 -21.00 -29.73
C CYS A 314 -10.14 -19.50 -29.49
N ALA A 315 -10.23 -18.68 -30.54
CA ALA A 315 -10.00 -17.24 -30.45
C ALA A 315 -11.05 -16.47 -29.64
N GLY A 316 -12.18 -17.10 -29.28
CA GLY A 316 -13.25 -16.48 -28.49
C GLY A 316 -13.17 -16.75 -26.98
N CYS A 317 -12.95 -18.00 -26.58
CA CYS A 317 -12.95 -18.39 -25.16
C CYS A 317 -11.58 -18.81 -24.59
N GLU A 318 -10.57 -19.02 -25.44
CA GLU A 318 -9.25 -19.55 -25.10
C GLU A 318 -9.17 -20.93 -24.39
N ILE A 319 -10.30 -21.52 -24.01
CA ILE A 319 -10.43 -22.79 -23.29
C ILE A 319 -10.48 -23.98 -24.26
N ALA A 320 -11.33 -23.90 -25.28
CA ALA A 320 -11.49 -24.99 -26.24
C ALA A 320 -10.25 -25.15 -27.14
N LEU A 321 -9.81 -26.39 -27.33
CA LEU A 321 -8.61 -26.75 -28.10
C LEU A 321 -8.97 -27.48 -29.40
N TYR A 322 -8.29 -27.15 -30.49
CA TYR A 322 -8.54 -27.68 -31.83
C TYR A 322 -7.24 -28.01 -32.58
N CYS A 323 -7.11 -29.22 -33.14
CA CYS A 323 -5.93 -29.59 -33.92
C CYS A 323 -5.92 -29.00 -35.35
N SER A 324 -7.01 -28.35 -35.78
CA SER A 324 -7.12 -27.69 -37.08
C SER A 324 -8.25 -26.65 -37.08
N THR A 325 -8.22 -25.73 -38.03
CA THR A 325 -9.34 -24.81 -38.32
C THR A 325 -10.60 -25.53 -38.79
N THR A 326 -10.47 -26.71 -39.41
CA THR A 326 -11.61 -27.55 -39.80
C THR A 326 -12.33 -28.05 -38.55
N CYS A 327 -11.58 -28.63 -37.61
CA CYS A 327 -12.11 -29.06 -36.31
C CYS A 327 -12.77 -27.92 -35.52
N GLU A 328 -12.16 -26.73 -35.51
CA GLU A 328 -12.75 -25.52 -34.89
C GLU A 328 -14.10 -25.16 -35.53
N LYS A 329 -14.23 -25.25 -36.86
CA LYS A 329 -15.48 -25.00 -37.60
C LYS A 329 -16.54 -26.09 -37.40
N ASP A 330 -16.13 -27.35 -37.40
CA ASP A 330 -17.05 -28.50 -37.26
C ASP A 330 -17.72 -28.52 -35.89
N ASP A 331 -16.97 -28.14 -34.84
CA ASP A 331 -17.47 -28.05 -33.47
C ASP A 331 -18.16 -26.71 -33.16
N TRP A 332 -17.95 -25.68 -33.97
CA TRP A 332 -18.49 -24.34 -33.77
C TRP A 332 -19.99 -24.34 -33.46
N PHE A 333 -20.79 -25.17 -34.12
CA PHE A 333 -22.25 -25.24 -33.87
C PHE A 333 -22.60 -25.66 -32.44
N ARG A 334 -21.78 -26.48 -31.78
CA ARG A 334 -21.95 -26.87 -30.37
C ARG A 334 -21.24 -25.88 -29.45
N HIS A 335 -20.01 -25.52 -29.77
CA HIS A 335 -19.18 -24.66 -28.94
C HIS A 335 -19.68 -23.20 -28.87
N LYS A 336 -20.27 -22.66 -29.95
CA LYS A 336 -20.67 -21.25 -30.09
C LYS A 336 -21.50 -20.72 -28.92
N ALA A 337 -22.37 -21.54 -28.32
CA ALA A 337 -23.17 -21.12 -27.17
C ALA A 337 -22.28 -20.77 -25.96
N GLY A 338 -21.37 -21.67 -25.56
CA GLY A 338 -20.40 -21.44 -24.48
C GLY A 338 -19.26 -20.49 -24.87
N CYS A 339 -18.88 -20.44 -26.15
CA CYS A 339 -17.90 -19.49 -26.67
C CYS A 339 -18.39 -18.05 -26.54
N GLN A 340 -19.67 -17.82 -26.87
CA GLN A 340 -20.28 -16.48 -26.81
C GLN A 340 -20.61 -16.01 -25.39
N SER A 341 -20.72 -16.90 -24.40
CA SER A 341 -20.83 -16.45 -23.00
C SER A 341 -19.49 -15.91 -22.48
N VAL A 342 -18.36 -16.49 -22.88
CA VAL A 342 -17.02 -15.97 -22.52
C VAL A 342 -16.67 -14.73 -23.37
N GLY A 343 -16.71 -14.85 -24.71
CA GLY A 343 -16.24 -13.81 -25.62
C GLY A 343 -17.06 -12.51 -25.66
N LYS A 344 -18.26 -12.46 -25.07
CA LYS A 344 -19.05 -11.21 -25.00
C LYS A 344 -18.49 -10.23 -23.98
N GLU A 345 -17.85 -10.69 -22.91
CA GLU A 345 -17.28 -9.82 -21.89
C GLU A 345 -16.01 -9.15 -22.43
N SER A 346 -15.10 -9.94 -23.03
CA SER A 346 -13.90 -9.47 -23.73
C SER A 346 -14.20 -8.59 -24.96
N ALA A 347 -15.28 -8.81 -25.71
CA ALA A 347 -15.67 -7.96 -26.85
C ALA A 347 -16.06 -6.51 -26.44
N THR A 348 -16.58 -6.31 -25.23
CA THR A 348 -16.97 -4.99 -24.69
C THR A 348 -15.81 -3.99 -24.62
N LEU A 349 -14.56 -4.49 -24.61
CA LEU A 349 -13.34 -3.68 -24.63
C LEU A 349 -12.88 -3.32 -26.05
N ALA A 350 -13.13 -4.18 -27.04
CA ALA A 350 -12.65 -3.99 -28.42
C ALA A 350 -13.51 -3.01 -29.23
N GLN A 351 -14.81 -2.93 -28.96
CA GLN A 351 -15.78 -2.20 -29.79
C GLN A 351 -15.68 -0.65 -29.73
N ARG A 352 -14.79 -0.09 -28.90
CA ARG A 352 -14.59 1.36 -28.69
C ARG A 352 -13.62 2.06 -29.67
N ARG A 353 -13.19 1.42 -30.77
CA ARG A 353 -12.00 1.86 -31.55
C ARG A 353 -12.15 2.14 -33.06
N ASN A 354 -13.36 2.27 -33.63
CA ASN A 354 -13.53 2.60 -35.06
C ASN A 354 -14.70 3.58 -35.33
N ILE A 355 -14.40 4.89 -35.38
CA ILE A 355 -15.30 5.96 -35.82
C ILE A 355 -14.49 6.93 -36.72
N PRO A 356 -15.00 7.40 -37.88
CA PRO A 356 -14.30 8.37 -38.74
C PRO A 356 -14.16 9.77 -38.11
N VAL A 357 -13.00 10.41 -38.32
CA VAL A 357 -12.58 11.64 -37.63
C VAL A 357 -13.50 12.84 -37.87
N ASP A 358 -14.09 12.96 -39.06
CA ASP A 358 -14.84 14.16 -39.48
C ASP A 358 -16.17 14.38 -38.71
N TYR A 359 -16.58 13.40 -37.89
CA TYR A 359 -17.85 13.38 -37.17
C TYR A 359 -17.69 13.17 -35.66
N LEU A 360 -16.50 13.41 -35.12
CA LEU A 360 -16.15 13.18 -33.72
C LEU A 360 -16.63 14.30 -32.77
N GLY A 361 -17.49 13.96 -31.80
CA GLY A 361 -17.73 14.73 -30.58
C GLY A 361 -17.03 14.08 -29.38
N VAL A 362 -16.48 14.88 -28.46
CA VAL A 362 -15.72 14.39 -27.29
C VAL A 362 -16.46 14.68 -25.99
N HIS A 363 -16.72 13.60 -25.24
CA HIS A 363 -17.42 13.59 -23.97
C HIS A 363 -16.45 13.19 -22.84
N LEU A 364 -16.29 14.07 -21.84
CA LEU A 364 -15.34 13.88 -20.75
C LEU A 364 -16.04 13.29 -19.51
N ARG A 365 -15.57 12.12 -19.06
CA ARG A 365 -15.99 11.48 -17.81
C ARG A 365 -14.92 11.63 -16.72
N HIS A 366 -15.30 12.27 -15.61
CA HIS A 366 -14.42 12.50 -14.46
C HIS A 366 -14.42 11.34 -13.45
N ASP A 367 -15.31 10.37 -13.61
CA ASP A 367 -15.62 9.25 -12.72
C ASP A 367 -14.60 8.08 -12.75
N CYS A 368 -13.46 8.21 -13.44
CA CYS A 368 -12.37 7.23 -13.46
C CYS A 368 -10.99 7.92 -13.52
N THR A 369 -9.95 7.31 -12.92
CA THR A 369 -8.53 7.64 -13.21
C THR A 369 -7.80 6.41 -13.80
N PRO A 370 -7.05 6.56 -14.91
CA PRO A 370 -6.90 7.78 -15.72
C PRO A 370 -8.21 8.18 -16.43
N HIS A 371 -8.43 9.48 -16.62
CA HIS A 371 -9.68 10.03 -17.17
C HIS A 371 -9.99 9.47 -18.56
N ARG A 372 -11.27 9.14 -18.78
CA ARG A 372 -11.72 8.44 -19.98
C ARG A 372 -12.49 9.41 -20.89
N PHE A 373 -11.92 9.66 -22.06
CA PHE A 373 -12.61 10.36 -23.15
C PHE A 373 -13.53 9.35 -23.84
N GLU A 374 -14.83 9.68 -23.90
CA GLU A 374 -15.80 8.96 -24.74
C GLU A 374 -16.07 9.78 -26.01
N VAL A 375 -16.30 9.09 -27.11
CA VAL A 375 -16.39 9.66 -28.44
C VAL A 375 -17.71 9.26 -29.07
N PHE A 376 -18.44 10.20 -29.68
CA PHE A 376 -19.75 9.96 -30.28
C PHE A 376 -19.94 10.68 -31.63
N ASP A 377 -20.79 10.12 -32.49
CA ASP A 377 -21.16 10.68 -33.81
C ASP A 377 -22.45 11.49 -33.70
N TYR A 378 -22.38 12.79 -34.01
CA TYR A 378 -23.51 13.72 -33.90
C TYR A 378 -24.55 13.63 -35.01
N ARG A 379 -24.30 12.95 -36.15
CA ARG A 379 -25.35 12.78 -37.18
C ARG A 379 -26.52 11.96 -36.65
N ARG A 380 -26.21 10.88 -35.93
CA ARG A 380 -27.21 10.03 -35.28
C ARG A 380 -28.09 10.76 -34.25
N ALA A 381 -27.59 11.85 -33.67
CA ALA A 381 -28.28 12.65 -32.67
C ALA A 381 -29.25 13.70 -33.26
N LEU A 382 -29.28 13.89 -34.58
CA LEU A 382 -30.17 14.83 -35.27
C LEU A 382 -31.25 14.13 -36.12
N ASP A 383 -31.05 12.86 -36.47
CA ASP A 383 -31.97 12.08 -37.31
C ASP A 383 -32.92 11.14 -36.51
N GLU A 384 -32.72 10.97 -35.19
CA GLU A 384 -33.56 10.12 -34.34
C GLU A 384 -34.67 10.93 -33.63
N ASP A 385 -35.93 10.52 -33.82
CA ASP A 385 -37.16 11.20 -33.36
C ASP A 385 -37.31 11.24 -31.82
N ASP A 386 -38.08 12.22 -31.33
CA ASP A 386 -38.04 12.97 -30.04
C ASP A 386 -38.31 12.18 -28.73
N SER A 387 -37.87 10.91 -28.70
CA SER A 387 -38.27 9.85 -27.78
C SER A 387 -37.20 9.43 -26.77
N GLN A 388 -35.93 9.86 -26.93
CA GLN A 388 -34.85 9.54 -25.98
C GLN A 388 -34.80 10.53 -24.79
N PRO A 389 -34.55 10.06 -23.54
CA PRO A 389 -34.59 10.92 -22.35
C PRO A 389 -33.51 12.01 -22.27
N LEU A 390 -32.44 11.91 -23.07
CA LEU A 390 -31.31 12.85 -23.02
C LEU A 390 -31.70 14.28 -23.43
N PHE A 391 -32.51 14.41 -24.48
CA PHE A 391 -32.74 15.70 -25.15
C PHE A 391 -33.71 16.63 -24.43
N ARG A 392 -34.54 16.12 -23.51
CA ARG A 392 -35.48 16.94 -22.71
C ARG A 392 -34.83 17.75 -21.60
N LYS A 393 -33.55 17.53 -21.26
CA LYS A 393 -32.90 18.12 -20.07
C LYS A 393 -31.98 19.32 -20.34
N ALA A 394 -31.64 19.63 -21.60
CA ALA A 394 -30.72 20.73 -21.94
C ALA A 394 -31.11 21.46 -23.24
N PRO A 395 -32.00 22.49 -23.20
CA PRO A 395 -32.55 23.13 -24.40
C PRO A 395 -31.53 23.94 -25.24
N ILE A 396 -30.32 24.15 -24.75
CA ILE A 396 -29.28 24.94 -25.42
C ILE A 396 -28.46 24.12 -26.45
N PHE A 397 -28.54 22.79 -26.38
CA PHE A 397 -27.70 21.88 -27.18
C PHE A 397 -27.92 21.99 -28.70
N PRO A 398 -29.17 22.03 -29.23
CA PRO A 398 -29.42 22.14 -30.67
C PRO A 398 -29.02 23.51 -31.25
N LEU A 399 -28.95 24.55 -30.40
CA LEU A 399 -28.51 25.89 -30.78
C LEU A 399 -26.99 25.93 -30.97
N LEU A 400 -26.21 25.41 -30.00
CA LEU A 400 -24.75 25.37 -30.12
C LEU A 400 -24.27 24.44 -31.25
N ALA A 401 -24.97 23.33 -31.51
CA ALA A 401 -24.70 22.48 -32.66
C ALA A 401 -24.94 23.19 -34.01
N LYS A 402 -26.00 24.02 -34.11
CA LYS A 402 -26.25 24.87 -35.30
C LYS A 402 -25.20 25.97 -35.45
N GLU A 403 -24.77 26.59 -34.36
CA GLU A 403 -23.80 27.69 -34.42
C GLU A 403 -22.39 27.18 -34.75
N ALA A 404 -22.02 25.97 -34.29
CA ALA A 404 -20.80 25.28 -34.71
C ALA A 404 -20.79 24.94 -36.22
N MET A 405 -21.95 24.65 -36.82
CA MET A 405 -22.07 24.49 -38.27
C MET A 405 -21.98 25.82 -39.02
N ARG A 406 -22.60 26.90 -38.52
CA ARG A 406 -22.50 28.24 -39.13
C ARG A 406 -21.06 28.74 -39.15
N ALA A 407 -20.36 28.67 -38.02
CA ALA A 407 -18.96 29.09 -37.91
C ALA A 407 -18.05 28.42 -38.96
N ARG A 408 -18.31 27.15 -39.30
CA ARG A 408 -17.59 26.39 -40.35
C ARG A 408 -18.01 26.71 -41.79
N VAL A 409 -19.20 27.23 -42.02
CA VAL A 409 -19.67 27.62 -43.37
C VAL A 409 -19.15 29.02 -43.73
N ASP A 410 -19.09 29.92 -42.75
CA ASP A 410 -18.72 31.32 -42.97
C ASP A 410 -17.20 31.59 -42.81
N GLU A 411 -16.47 30.83 -41.97
CA GLU A 411 -15.00 30.94 -41.81
C GLU A 411 -14.28 29.65 -42.26
N LYS A 412 -13.65 29.68 -43.44
CA LYS A 412 -13.11 28.49 -44.12
C LYS A 412 -11.90 27.80 -43.45
N ASP A 413 -11.23 28.44 -42.50
CA ASP A 413 -9.94 27.97 -41.94
C ASP A 413 -9.98 27.61 -40.44
N LYS A 414 -11.16 27.55 -39.79
CA LYS A 414 -11.26 27.24 -38.35
C LYS A 414 -11.92 25.90 -38.03
N SER A 415 -11.21 25.09 -37.24
CA SER A 415 -11.75 23.85 -36.67
C SER A 415 -12.43 24.12 -35.33
N CYS A 416 -13.74 23.88 -35.27
CA CYS A 416 -14.55 24.00 -34.05
C CYS A 416 -14.79 22.62 -33.45
N LEU A 417 -14.59 22.47 -32.14
CA LEU A 417 -14.90 21.26 -31.37
C LEU A 417 -16.00 21.56 -30.35
N LEU A 418 -17.09 20.79 -30.37
CA LEU A 418 -18.12 20.84 -29.34
C LEU A 418 -17.77 19.83 -28.24
N LEU A 419 -17.48 20.33 -27.05
CA LEU A 419 -17.10 19.54 -25.87
C LEU A 419 -18.30 19.45 -24.93
N VAL A 420 -18.66 18.24 -24.49
CA VAL A 420 -19.79 18.05 -23.57
C VAL A 420 -19.28 17.45 -22.26
N VAL A 421 -19.45 18.19 -21.17
CA VAL A 421 -18.97 17.80 -19.84
C VAL A 421 -20.17 17.37 -19.00
N LYS A 422 -20.19 16.10 -18.63
CA LYS A 422 -21.22 15.55 -17.75
C LYS A 422 -20.79 15.73 -16.31
N THR A 423 -21.52 16.57 -15.58
CA THR A 423 -21.35 16.69 -14.13
C THR A 423 -22.06 15.53 -13.42
N VAL A 424 -21.65 15.22 -12.19
CA VAL A 424 -22.07 14.02 -11.42
C VAL A 424 -23.60 13.93 -11.25
N TRP A 425 -24.32 15.04 -11.39
CA TRP A 425 -25.79 15.15 -11.26
C TRP A 425 -26.58 14.88 -12.57
N GLN A 426 -25.96 14.25 -13.58
CA GLN A 426 -26.57 13.99 -14.91
C GLN A 426 -27.05 15.24 -15.66
N VAL A 427 -26.45 16.40 -15.43
CA VAL A 427 -26.65 17.60 -16.26
C VAL A 427 -25.45 17.74 -17.20
N ASP A 428 -25.75 17.67 -18.50
CA ASP A 428 -24.79 17.74 -19.59
C ASP A 428 -24.59 19.21 -20.01
N MET A 429 -23.39 19.76 -19.76
CA MET A 429 -23.03 21.14 -20.10
C MET A 429 -22.18 21.18 -21.38
N PRO A 430 -22.69 21.75 -22.50
CA PRO A 430 -21.93 21.91 -23.74
C PRO A 430 -21.08 23.19 -23.77
N TYR A 431 -19.85 23.08 -24.27
CA TYR A 431 -18.91 24.16 -24.54
C TYR A 431 -18.44 24.10 -26.01
N LEU A 432 -18.23 25.25 -26.64
CA LEU A 432 -17.69 25.35 -27.99
C LEU A 432 -16.25 25.87 -27.93
N VAL A 433 -15.30 25.12 -28.48
CA VAL A 433 -13.87 25.44 -28.45
C VAL A 433 -13.35 25.62 -29.88
N TYR A 434 -12.63 26.73 -30.11
CA TYR A 434 -11.98 27.04 -31.38
C TYR A 434 -10.50 26.66 -31.31
N LEU A 435 -9.99 26.02 -32.36
CA LEU A 435 -8.58 25.64 -32.48
C LEU A 435 -7.98 26.32 -33.72
N GLU A 436 -6.90 27.09 -33.52
CA GLU A 436 -6.18 27.75 -34.61
C GLU A 436 -4.87 27.01 -34.94
N ASN A 437 -4.57 26.94 -36.24
CA ASN A 437 -3.33 26.43 -36.86
C ASN A 437 -2.99 24.94 -36.65
N PHE A 438 -3.40 24.12 -37.61
CA PHE A 438 -2.74 22.86 -37.96
C PHE A 438 -2.23 22.95 -39.40
N LEU A 439 -0.92 22.81 -39.60
CA LEU A 439 -0.30 22.54 -40.91
C LEU A 439 0.01 21.05 -41.01
N PRO A 440 -0.09 20.42 -42.21
CA PRO A 440 0.31 19.04 -42.40
C PRO A 440 1.84 18.93 -42.40
N ILE A 441 2.35 17.84 -41.82
CA ILE A 441 3.77 17.45 -41.88
C ILE A 441 3.82 16.09 -42.57
N ASP A 442 4.60 16.01 -43.65
CA ASP A 442 4.89 14.77 -44.39
C ASP A 442 5.85 13.85 -43.61
N ASP A 443 5.85 12.57 -43.97
CA ASP A 443 6.78 11.56 -43.45
C ASP A 443 8.24 11.85 -43.87
N ASP A 444 9.09 12.23 -42.91
CA ASP A 444 10.52 11.87 -42.77
C ASP A 444 11.29 12.94 -41.94
N LEU A 445 11.54 12.69 -40.65
CA LEU A 445 12.79 13.10 -39.95
C LEU A 445 12.85 12.63 -38.48
N GLU A 446 14.02 12.12 -38.09
CA GLU A 446 14.33 11.72 -36.71
C GLU A 446 14.70 12.92 -35.81
N THR A 447 14.41 12.78 -34.50
CA THR A 447 14.94 13.59 -33.39
C THR A 447 14.68 15.11 -33.36
N ALA A 448 13.59 15.51 -32.70
CA ALA A 448 13.52 16.80 -32.01
C ALA A 448 12.69 16.70 -30.71
N SER A 449 13.30 16.98 -29.56
CA SER A 449 12.59 17.09 -28.28
C SER A 449 11.98 18.50 -28.14
N CYS A 450 10.66 18.60 -28.05
CA CYS A 450 9.99 19.89 -27.84
C CYS A 450 9.25 19.92 -26.48
N THR A 451 9.90 20.49 -25.47
CA THR A 451 9.27 20.93 -24.23
C THR A 451 8.53 22.24 -24.45
N ASN A 452 7.27 22.34 -24.02
CA ASN A 452 6.64 23.63 -23.73
C ASN A 452 5.62 23.50 -22.59
N CYS A 453 5.79 24.32 -21.56
CA CYS A 453 4.83 24.46 -20.46
C CYS A 453 3.79 25.54 -20.79
N LEU A 454 2.58 25.38 -20.24
CA LEU A 454 1.59 26.45 -20.21
C LEU A 454 2.07 27.59 -19.29
N THR A 455 2.06 28.81 -19.81
CA THR A 455 2.23 30.05 -19.03
C THR A 455 0.90 30.81 -19.05
N CYS A 456 0.40 31.20 -17.87
CA CYS A 456 -0.75 32.09 -17.80
C CYS A 456 -0.30 33.54 -18.03
N LEU A 457 -1.01 34.24 -18.91
CA LEU A 457 -0.94 35.68 -19.10
C LEU A 457 -2.18 36.32 -18.48
N ASP A 458 -2.08 37.58 -18.06
CA ASP A 458 -3.26 38.38 -17.74
C ASP A 458 -3.99 38.87 -19.00
N GLY A 459 -5.09 39.61 -18.80
CA GLY A 459 -5.92 40.14 -19.89
C GLY A 459 -5.24 41.18 -20.80
N GLU A 460 -3.98 41.57 -20.52
CA GLU A 460 -3.17 42.44 -21.36
C GLU A 460 -1.88 41.76 -21.88
N GLY A 461 -1.67 40.47 -21.56
CA GLY A 461 -0.59 39.66 -22.12
C GLY A 461 0.71 39.61 -21.29
N ASN A 462 0.68 39.96 -20.01
CA ASN A 462 1.88 40.00 -19.16
C ASN A 462 2.07 38.75 -18.29
N ILE A 463 3.34 38.41 -17.99
CA ILE A 463 3.73 37.30 -17.09
C ILE A 463 3.86 37.83 -15.67
N ILE A 464 3.13 37.23 -14.71
CA ILE A 464 3.13 37.65 -13.30
C ILE A 464 3.82 36.60 -12.41
N PHE A 465 4.77 37.04 -11.58
CA PHE A 465 5.35 36.26 -10.48
C PHE A 465 5.19 37.01 -9.14
N PRO A 466 4.63 36.40 -8.09
CA PRO A 466 4.79 36.88 -6.73
C PRO A 466 6.01 36.23 -6.06
N ARG A 467 6.93 37.05 -5.52
CA ARG A 467 7.96 36.62 -4.55
C ARG A 467 7.42 36.71 -3.13
N THR A 468 7.68 35.71 -2.30
CA THR A 468 7.88 35.87 -0.85
C THR A 468 8.72 34.71 -0.31
N ASP A 469 9.98 34.97 0.00
CA ASP A 469 10.79 34.22 0.96
C ASP A 469 11.76 35.23 1.59
N ASP A 470 11.76 35.33 2.92
CA ASP A 470 12.87 35.79 3.77
C ASP A 470 12.46 35.73 5.26
N ILE A 471 13.42 35.42 6.16
CA ILE A 471 13.31 35.38 7.64
C ILE A 471 12.47 34.18 8.17
N VAL A 472 13.01 33.03 8.61
CA VAL A 472 13.94 32.81 9.76
C VAL A 472 14.76 31.51 9.52
N GLU A 473 16.09 31.59 9.42
CA GLU A 473 16.99 30.41 9.51
C GLU A 473 18.28 30.70 10.31
N GLU A 474 18.19 31.44 11.43
CA GLU A 474 19.38 31.79 12.24
C GLU A 474 19.16 31.68 13.76
N THR A 475 18.68 30.53 14.27
CA THR A 475 18.71 30.28 15.75
C THR A 475 18.76 28.81 16.21
N MET A 476 19.24 27.86 15.39
CA MET A 476 19.31 26.42 15.77
C MET A 476 20.66 25.73 15.46
N SER A 477 21.79 26.41 15.73
CA SER A 477 23.14 25.86 15.42
C SER A 477 24.12 25.79 16.61
N ARG A 478 23.63 25.85 17.87
CA ARG A 478 24.48 25.69 19.07
C ARG A 478 23.75 25.05 20.26
N PHE A 479 23.63 23.72 20.30
CA PHE A 479 23.49 22.98 21.58
C PHE A 479 23.68 21.45 21.48
N TYR A 480 24.81 20.95 20.96
CA TYR A 480 25.27 19.58 21.30
C TYR A 480 26.79 19.46 21.31
N ALA A 481 27.36 19.14 22.47
CA ALA A 481 28.72 18.62 22.62
C ALA A 481 28.85 17.78 23.90
N SER A 482 29.40 16.57 23.75
CA SER A 482 29.89 15.67 24.81
C SER A 482 28.89 14.88 25.69
N PRO A 483 29.32 13.72 26.27
CA PRO A 483 28.54 12.48 26.14
C PRO A 483 28.38 11.68 27.46
N ASN A 484 28.07 10.39 27.35
CA ASN A 484 27.73 9.39 28.38
C ASN A 484 26.25 9.45 28.88
N SER A 485 25.59 8.36 29.23
CA SER A 485 26.04 6.95 29.34
C SER A 485 24.99 5.93 28.86
N ASP A 486 25.52 4.83 28.31
CA ASP A 486 24.90 3.53 28.10
C ASP A 486 23.85 3.11 29.16
N TRP A 487 22.62 2.81 28.70
CA TRP A 487 21.55 2.19 29.51
C TRP A 487 21.07 0.84 28.95
N ARG A 488 21.71 0.31 27.89
CA ARG A 488 21.15 -0.81 27.10
C ARG A 488 21.71 -2.20 27.45
N ALA A 489 22.56 -2.32 28.45
CA ALA A 489 23.09 -3.59 28.93
C ALA A 489 22.48 -4.01 30.29
N ARG A 490 21.87 -5.21 30.33
CA ARG A 490 21.14 -5.83 31.47
C ARG A 490 19.76 -5.16 31.66
N TRP A 491 18.68 -5.84 32.07
CA TRP A 491 18.44 -6.55 33.32
C TRP A 491 17.36 -7.64 33.18
N ILE A 492 17.60 -8.84 33.71
CA ILE A 492 16.65 -9.56 34.58
C ILE A 492 17.48 -10.28 35.64
N ASP A 493 17.33 -9.89 36.91
CA ASP A 493 16.99 -10.79 38.03
C ASP A 493 16.62 -9.96 39.27
N LYS A 494 15.71 -10.49 40.11
CA LYS A 494 15.10 -9.83 41.30
C LYS A 494 15.70 -10.42 42.61
N PRO A 495 15.19 -10.15 43.84
CA PRO A 495 14.35 -9.05 44.39
C PRO A 495 14.93 -8.39 45.66
N PHE A 496 14.39 -7.23 46.12
CA PHE A 496 13.82 -7.06 47.49
C PHE A 496 13.27 -5.64 47.76
N GLU A 497 12.36 -5.54 48.72
CA GLU A 497 11.82 -4.30 49.29
C GLU A 497 12.68 -3.76 50.47
N SER A 498 12.31 -2.57 50.96
CA SER A 498 12.63 -2.02 52.29
C SER A 498 14.05 -1.51 52.57
N LEU A 499 14.22 -0.18 52.51
CA LEU A 499 14.46 0.61 53.73
C LEU A 499 14.09 2.09 53.53
N ALA A 500 13.48 2.69 54.56
CA ALA A 500 12.95 4.05 54.54
C ALA A 500 13.68 4.99 55.50
N ARG A 501 13.39 6.30 55.34
CA ARG A 501 13.65 7.47 56.23
C ARG A 501 14.97 8.23 56.05
N GLN A 502 14.85 9.44 55.52
CA GLN A 502 15.00 10.76 56.20
C GLN A 502 14.98 11.86 55.12
N ALA A 503 14.44 13.08 55.29
CA ALA A 503 13.43 13.61 56.22
C ALA A 503 12.82 14.87 55.55
N ALA A 504 11.61 15.27 55.92
CA ALA A 504 10.92 16.47 55.46
C ALA A 504 10.89 17.54 56.59
N PRO A 505 10.19 18.68 56.48
CA PRO A 505 10.13 19.71 55.41
C PRO A 505 10.31 21.15 55.98
N TYR A 506 10.29 22.20 55.15
CA TYR A 506 9.78 23.54 55.55
C TYR A 506 9.40 24.41 54.34
N ALA A 507 8.17 24.97 54.36
CA ALA A 507 7.85 26.37 53.99
C ALA A 507 6.33 26.58 53.82
N THR A 508 5.61 26.78 54.94
CA THR A 508 4.29 27.42 54.96
C THR A 508 4.40 28.79 55.62
N THR A 509 4.06 29.86 54.89
CA THR A 509 3.94 31.23 55.44
C THR A 509 2.82 31.93 54.66
N ARG A 510 1.58 32.03 55.16
CA ARG A 510 1.04 32.72 56.35
C ARG A 510 0.93 34.24 56.15
N VAL A 511 -0.33 34.63 55.93
CA VAL A 511 -0.88 35.99 55.91
C VAL A 511 -0.37 36.88 57.06
N THR A 512 -0.02 38.12 56.74
CA THR A 512 0.09 39.22 57.71
C THR A 512 -0.93 40.32 57.38
N ARG A 513 -1.70 40.72 58.41
CA ARG A 513 -2.51 41.95 58.38
C ARG A 513 -1.63 43.14 58.76
N HIS A 514 -1.77 44.26 58.07
CA HIS A 514 -1.57 45.56 58.69
C HIS A 514 -2.69 46.54 58.32
N SER A 515 -3.07 47.33 59.30
CA SER A 515 -4.16 48.30 59.28
C SER A 515 -3.64 49.61 59.84
N THR A 516 -3.90 50.73 59.17
CA THR A 516 -3.63 52.08 59.69
C THR A 516 -4.64 53.11 59.17
N ILE A 517 -4.76 54.23 59.90
CA ILE A 517 -5.89 55.18 60.01
C ILE A 517 -5.24 56.56 60.31
N TYR A 518 -5.63 57.77 59.88
CA TYR A 518 -6.82 58.42 59.25
C TYR A 518 -6.30 59.69 58.48
N PRO A 519 -7.07 60.73 58.05
CA PRO A 519 -8.44 60.84 57.49
C PRO A 519 -8.51 61.78 56.22
N ASP A 520 -9.74 62.06 55.77
CA ASP A 520 -10.23 63.27 55.04
C ASP A 520 -9.53 63.82 53.78
N SER A 521 -10.24 63.73 52.66
CA SER A 521 -10.93 64.91 52.10
C SER A 521 -12.02 64.52 51.10
N SER A 522 -13.11 65.28 51.09
CA SER A 522 -14.25 65.10 50.18
C SER A 522 -14.07 65.85 48.86
N ILE A 523 -14.55 65.28 47.75
CA ILE A 523 -15.01 66.00 46.54
C ILE A 523 -15.85 65.04 45.68
N ASP A 524 -16.80 65.61 44.93
CA ASP A 524 -17.95 64.91 44.33
C ASP A 524 -17.68 64.04 43.09
N LEU A 525 -18.54 63.01 42.97
CA LEU A 525 -19.10 62.41 41.76
C LEU A 525 -18.39 62.66 40.40
N GLN A 526 -17.62 61.66 39.95
CA GLN A 526 -17.79 61.10 38.60
C GLN A 526 -17.41 59.61 38.58
N LEU A 527 -18.42 58.74 38.50
CA LEU A 527 -18.25 57.28 38.61
C LEU A 527 -17.83 56.67 37.26
N SER A 528 -16.54 56.79 36.95
CA SER A 528 -15.88 56.01 35.89
C SER A 528 -15.67 54.57 36.36
N LEU A 529 -16.57 53.66 36.00
CA LEU A 529 -16.41 52.22 36.25
C LEU A 529 -15.42 51.62 35.26
N THR A 530 -14.16 51.49 35.67
CA THR A 530 -13.17 50.63 35.00
C THR A 530 -13.47 49.15 35.25
N ILE A 531 -13.22 48.33 34.23
CA ILE A 531 -13.67 46.93 34.13
C ILE A 531 -12.96 45.97 35.11
N GLU A 532 -11.84 46.38 35.71
CA GLU A 532 -10.98 45.52 36.53
C GLU A 532 -11.60 45.05 37.86
N ASN A 533 -12.68 45.68 38.34
CA ASN A 533 -13.30 45.37 39.64
C ASN A 533 -14.36 44.25 39.62
N LEU A 534 -14.65 43.62 38.47
CA LEU A 534 -15.68 42.56 38.36
C LEU A 534 -15.16 41.12 38.56
N THR A 535 -13.88 40.94 38.87
CA THR A 535 -13.27 39.61 39.08
C THR A 535 -13.30 39.11 40.54
N ASP A 536 -13.72 39.94 41.51
CA ASP A 536 -13.89 39.53 42.91
C ASP A 536 -15.31 39.03 43.20
N ILE A 537 -15.42 37.88 43.88
CA ILE A 537 -16.64 37.16 44.26
C ILE A 537 -17.60 38.05 45.10
N ARG A 538 -17.09 39.13 45.70
CA ARG A 538 -17.91 40.16 46.38
C ARG A 538 -18.89 40.88 45.45
N GLY A 539 -18.58 41.04 44.16
CA GLY A 539 -19.48 41.69 43.20
C GLY A 539 -20.80 40.94 42.99
N LEU A 540 -20.78 39.61 43.05
CA LEU A 540 -21.98 38.77 42.87
C LEU A 540 -22.92 38.82 44.09
N ARG A 541 -22.39 38.89 45.32
CA ARG A 541 -23.23 39.03 46.54
C ARG A 541 -24.00 40.36 46.60
N LEU A 542 -23.49 41.41 45.96
CA LEU A 542 -24.20 42.68 45.83
C LEU A 542 -25.44 42.58 44.91
N MET A 543 -25.45 41.65 43.95
CA MET A 543 -26.63 41.39 43.11
C MET A 543 -27.70 40.55 43.83
N GLU A 544 -27.34 39.72 44.80
CA GLU A 544 -28.29 39.02 45.68
C GLU A 544 -28.88 39.95 46.76
N GLN A 545 -28.06 40.80 47.39
CA GLN A 545 -28.50 41.65 48.51
C GLN A 545 -29.27 42.90 48.10
N HIS A 546 -29.13 43.37 46.85
CA HIS A 546 -29.95 44.44 46.30
C HIS A 546 -30.78 43.89 45.14
N GLY A 547 -32.10 43.73 45.34
CA GLY A 547 -33.08 43.27 44.34
C GLY A 547 -33.21 44.21 43.14
N THR A 548 -32.18 44.25 42.31
CA THR A 548 -31.91 45.24 41.26
C THR A 548 -32.16 44.71 39.85
N THR A 549 -32.43 43.41 39.71
CA THR A 549 -33.02 42.82 38.50
C THR A 549 -34.30 43.57 38.09
N ALA A 550 -35.14 43.98 39.05
CA ALA A 550 -36.34 44.78 38.79
C ALA A 550 -36.04 46.22 38.27
N THR A 551 -34.90 46.81 38.64
CA THR A 551 -34.55 48.19 38.29
C THR A 551 -33.88 48.29 36.93
N VAL A 552 -32.99 47.33 36.61
CA VAL A 552 -32.41 47.19 35.27
C VAL A 552 -33.51 46.84 34.26
N HIS A 553 -34.41 45.91 34.57
CA HIS A 553 -35.48 45.51 33.66
C HIS A 553 -36.48 46.66 33.33
N LYS A 554 -36.64 47.65 34.23
CA LYS A 554 -37.46 48.85 33.98
C LYS A 554 -36.73 50.01 33.28
N ARG A 555 -35.38 50.03 33.25
CA ARG A 555 -34.58 51.04 32.53
C ARG A 555 -33.89 50.51 31.27
N CYS A 556 -33.84 49.20 31.03
CA CYS A 556 -33.45 48.64 29.75
C CYS A 556 -34.44 49.06 28.66
N VAL A 557 -33.92 49.92 27.79
CA VAL A 557 -34.57 50.64 26.71
C VAL A 557 -35.58 49.78 25.95
N LYS A 558 -36.84 50.23 25.88
CA LYS A 558 -37.92 49.60 25.09
C LYS A 558 -37.78 49.79 23.56
N GLY A 559 -36.63 50.28 23.09
CA GLY A 559 -36.32 50.55 21.70
C GLY A 559 -34.95 49.97 21.34
N THR A 560 -34.91 49.23 20.22
CA THR A 560 -33.68 48.75 19.59
C THR A 560 -32.72 49.88 19.21
N GLU A 561 -33.26 51.10 19.04
CA GLU A 561 -32.56 52.36 18.72
C GLU A 561 -31.40 52.73 19.67
N SER A 562 -31.30 52.16 20.89
CA SER A 562 -30.14 52.43 21.77
C SER A 562 -28.92 51.55 21.54
N LEU A 563 -29.05 50.46 20.78
CA LEU A 563 -27.93 49.55 20.47
C LEU A 563 -26.95 50.10 19.43
N ASP A 564 -27.13 51.37 19.01
CA ASP A 564 -26.12 52.10 18.26
C ASP A 564 -24.89 52.51 19.08
N ASN A 565 -24.97 52.46 20.41
CA ASN A 565 -23.86 52.81 21.30
C ASN A 565 -23.02 51.58 21.69
N ASP A 566 -21.78 51.51 21.21
CA ASP A 566 -20.81 50.44 21.51
C ASP A 566 -20.65 50.14 23.01
N LYS A 567 -20.80 51.14 23.88
CA LYS A 567 -20.71 50.92 25.34
C LYS A 567 -21.88 50.08 25.86
N ILE A 568 -23.06 50.22 25.25
CA ILE A 568 -24.26 49.43 25.59
C ILE A 568 -24.09 48.01 25.03
N CYS A 569 -23.61 47.84 23.80
CA CYS A 569 -23.27 46.52 23.27
C CYS A 569 -22.23 45.80 24.15
N ARG A 570 -21.18 46.50 24.59
CA ARG A 570 -20.17 45.96 25.52
C ARG A 570 -20.79 45.54 26.85
N ALA A 571 -21.64 46.38 27.44
CA ALA A 571 -22.35 46.05 28.68
C ALA A 571 -23.26 44.81 28.54
N VAL A 572 -24.02 44.70 27.45
CA VAL A 572 -24.88 43.53 27.17
C VAL A 572 -24.03 42.25 27.12
N ILE A 573 -22.91 42.26 26.40
CA ILE A 573 -22.03 41.08 26.29
C ILE A 573 -21.35 40.74 27.61
N SER A 574 -20.91 41.74 28.38
CA SER A 574 -20.38 41.51 29.73
C SER A 574 -21.44 40.90 30.66
N CYS A 575 -22.70 41.34 30.57
CA CYS A 575 -23.81 40.74 31.32
C CYS A 575 -24.09 39.29 30.88
N THR A 576 -24.09 38.99 29.58
CA THR A 576 -24.30 37.61 29.11
C THR A 576 -23.13 36.68 29.38
N LEU A 577 -21.89 37.19 29.48
CA LEU A 577 -20.75 36.44 30.03
C LEU A 577 -20.94 36.14 31.52
N GLY A 578 -21.42 37.10 32.31
CA GLY A 578 -21.76 36.89 33.72
C GLY A 578 -22.83 35.82 33.91
N ILE A 579 -23.89 35.86 33.10
CA ILE A 579 -24.92 34.80 33.02
C ILE A 579 -24.28 33.47 32.61
N GLY A 580 -23.43 33.48 31.57
CA GLY A 580 -22.68 32.31 31.09
C GLY A 580 -21.75 31.67 32.12
N ALA A 581 -21.28 32.45 33.11
CA ALA A 581 -20.42 32.01 34.19
C ALA A 581 -21.18 31.31 35.34
N LEU A 582 -22.49 31.55 35.49
CA LEU A 582 -23.35 30.80 36.43
C LEU A 582 -23.50 29.33 36.01
N GLY A 583 -23.34 29.03 34.72
CA GLY A 583 -23.34 27.68 34.16
C GLY A 583 -24.72 27.03 34.10
N SER A 584 -24.77 25.84 33.49
CA SER A 584 -26.02 25.09 33.31
C SER A 584 -26.65 24.66 34.64
N ALA A 585 -25.84 24.16 35.60
CA ALA A 585 -26.32 23.67 36.89
C ALA A 585 -27.14 24.69 37.69
N TYR A 586 -26.81 25.99 37.60
CA TYR A 586 -27.61 27.07 38.18
C TYR A 586 -28.97 27.17 37.47
N PHE A 587 -28.98 27.25 36.14
CA PHE A 587 -30.22 27.42 35.38
C PHE A 587 -31.09 26.17 35.29
N THR A 588 -30.57 24.97 35.57
CA THR A 588 -31.41 23.79 35.83
C THR A 588 -32.35 24.02 37.02
N GLN A 589 -31.89 24.77 38.04
CA GLN A 589 -32.72 25.17 39.20
C GLN A 589 -33.54 26.44 38.94
N HIS A 590 -33.09 27.29 38.00
CA HIS A 590 -33.72 28.56 37.62
C HIS A 590 -34.28 28.55 36.18
N ASN A 591 -34.86 27.41 35.80
CA ASN A 591 -35.28 27.10 34.44
C ASN A 591 -36.33 28.12 33.91
N GLN A 592 -37.34 28.42 34.73
CA GLN A 592 -38.41 29.36 34.38
C GLN A 592 -37.89 30.80 34.15
N GLN A 593 -36.91 31.24 34.94
CA GLN A 593 -36.28 32.55 34.78
C GLN A 593 -35.47 32.63 33.48
N PHE A 594 -34.80 31.54 33.10
CA PHE A 594 -34.11 31.45 31.82
C PHE A 594 -35.08 31.50 30.63
N HIS A 595 -36.19 30.75 30.70
CA HIS A 595 -37.25 30.80 29.68
C HIS A 595 -37.81 32.20 29.48
N GLN A 596 -38.04 32.95 30.57
CA GLN A 596 -38.54 34.32 30.50
C GLN A 596 -37.55 35.32 29.88
N CYS A 597 -36.24 35.14 30.09
CA CYS A 597 -35.23 36.05 29.54
C CYS A 597 -34.74 35.68 28.13
N TRP A 598 -34.85 34.40 27.74
CA TRP A 598 -34.28 33.88 26.49
C TRP A 598 -34.71 34.65 25.21
N PRO A 599 -36.00 34.98 24.97
CA PRO A 599 -36.39 35.77 23.79
C PRO A 599 -35.75 37.16 23.75
N HIS A 600 -35.57 37.80 24.91
CA HIS A 600 -34.91 39.11 25.02
C HIS A 600 -33.41 39.01 24.74
N VAL A 601 -32.75 37.97 25.27
CA VAL A 601 -31.34 37.69 24.99
C VAL A 601 -31.11 37.47 23.49
N ILE A 602 -31.92 36.64 22.84
CA ILE A 602 -31.83 36.42 21.39
C ILE A 602 -32.07 37.71 20.61
N SER A 603 -33.06 38.52 20.98
CA SER A 603 -33.33 39.81 20.33
C SER A 603 -32.15 40.78 20.41
N TRP A 604 -31.51 40.91 21.58
CA TRP A 604 -30.31 41.75 21.73
C TRP A 604 -29.14 41.24 20.89
N TYR A 605 -28.89 39.93 20.89
CA TYR A 605 -27.82 39.34 20.10
C TYR A 605 -28.07 39.49 18.58
N LYS A 606 -29.31 39.31 18.10
CA LYS A 606 -29.69 39.58 16.70
C LYS A 606 -29.38 41.02 16.29
N ALA A 607 -29.74 41.98 17.14
CA ALA A 607 -29.51 43.40 16.87
C ALA A 607 -28.00 43.75 16.85
N ILE A 608 -27.21 43.23 17.79
CA ILE A 608 -25.75 43.42 17.83
C ILE A 608 -25.08 42.78 16.61
N PHE A 609 -25.51 41.59 16.21
CA PHE A 609 -24.97 40.88 15.05
C PHE A 609 -25.29 41.61 13.74
N ARG A 610 -26.57 41.88 13.46
CA ARG A 610 -27.02 42.54 12.21
C ARG A 610 -26.58 43.99 12.09
N GLY A 611 -26.32 44.67 13.21
CA GLY A 611 -25.71 46.00 13.21
C GLY A 611 -24.17 46.01 13.10
N HIS A 612 -23.54 44.83 12.96
CA HIS A 612 -22.08 44.61 12.99
C HIS A 612 -21.35 45.29 14.17
N LYS A 613 -22.06 45.60 15.27
CA LYS A 613 -21.54 46.39 16.40
C LYS A 613 -20.43 45.67 17.17
N TYR A 614 -20.30 44.36 16.98
CA TYR A 614 -19.19 43.56 17.50
C TYR A 614 -17.84 43.90 16.84
N ARG A 615 -17.82 44.46 15.62
CA ARG A 615 -16.57 44.82 14.91
C ARG A 615 -15.79 45.98 15.54
N ASN A 616 -16.41 46.79 16.41
CA ASN A 616 -15.83 48.03 16.99
C ASN A 616 -14.79 47.78 18.11
N GLY A 617 -13.96 46.75 17.94
CA GLY A 617 -12.81 46.41 18.79
C GLY A 617 -12.31 44.99 18.49
N LYS A 618 -11.00 44.81 18.26
CA LYS A 618 -10.44 43.50 17.89
C LYS A 618 -10.74 42.39 18.91
N ASP A 619 -10.64 42.71 20.20
CA ASP A 619 -10.92 41.75 21.29
C ASP A 619 -12.43 41.49 21.50
N PHE A 620 -13.28 42.36 20.94
CA PHE A 620 -14.73 42.35 21.18
C PHE A 620 -15.44 41.28 20.37
N ILE A 621 -14.92 40.96 19.18
CA ILE A 621 -15.49 39.98 18.23
C ILE A 621 -15.50 38.57 18.84
N GLY A 622 -14.34 38.05 19.24
CA GLY A 622 -14.25 36.73 19.88
C GLY A 622 -15.05 36.64 21.19
N THR A 623 -15.10 37.76 21.94
CA THR A 623 -15.90 37.88 23.16
C THR A 623 -17.41 37.74 22.88
N PHE A 624 -17.92 38.34 21.80
CA PHE A 624 -19.30 38.18 21.33
C PHE A 624 -19.64 36.72 21.02
N PHE A 625 -18.86 36.08 20.13
CA PHE A 625 -19.14 34.71 19.67
C PHE A 625 -18.99 33.68 20.81
N PHE A 626 -18.04 33.89 21.73
CA PHE A 626 -17.91 33.06 22.92
C PHE A 626 -19.10 33.21 23.88
N ALA A 627 -19.55 34.43 24.14
CA ALA A 627 -20.67 34.71 25.03
C ALA A 627 -21.98 34.09 24.52
N ILE A 628 -22.28 34.22 23.22
CA ILE A 628 -23.49 33.62 22.64
C ILE A 628 -23.41 32.09 22.59
N ALA A 629 -22.24 31.52 22.25
CA ALA A 629 -22.04 30.07 22.29
C ALA A 629 -22.23 29.49 23.71
N LYS A 630 -21.85 30.24 24.76
CA LYS A 630 -22.15 29.90 26.17
C LYS A 630 -23.65 29.92 26.46
N MET A 631 -24.37 30.96 26.01
CA MET A 631 -25.82 31.08 26.21
C MET A 631 -26.61 29.94 25.54
N PHE A 632 -26.28 29.57 24.30
CA PHE A 632 -26.87 28.40 23.65
C PHE A 632 -26.49 27.09 24.35
N GLY A 633 -25.24 26.94 24.82
CA GLY A 633 -24.84 25.78 25.63
C GLY A 633 -25.64 25.61 26.93
N ILE A 634 -26.02 26.73 27.56
CA ILE A 634 -26.91 26.74 28.71
C ILE A 634 -28.34 26.34 28.29
N ALA A 635 -28.89 26.88 27.20
CA ALA A 635 -30.21 26.52 26.69
C ALA A 635 -30.37 25.00 26.46
N ILE A 636 -29.40 24.37 25.75
CA ILE A 636 -29.35 22.90 25.55
C ILE A 636 -29.45 22.12 26.86
N SER A 637 -28.79 22.62 27.91
CA SER A 637 -28.66 21.90 29.19
C SER A 637 -29.90 22.02 30.08
N ILE A 638 -30.77 23.00 29.81
CA ILE A 638 -31.99 23.26 30.58
C ILE A 638 -33.19 22.58 29.93
N ASP A 639 -33.23 22.61 28.61
CA ASP A 639 -34.40 22.31 27.81
C ASP A 639 -34.18 21.07 26.93
N SER A 640 -34.37 19.91 27.55
CA SER A 640 -34.42 18.62 26.85
C SER A 640 -35.68 18.43 26.00
N GLY A 641 -36.68 19.32 26.11
CA GLY A 641 -37.89 19.35 25.29
C GLY A 641 -37.76 20.16 23.99
N GLN A 642 -36.69 20.94 23.86
CA GLN A 642 -36.39 21.85 22.75
C GLN A 642 -37.36 23.04 22.58
N ASP A 643 -38.27 23.32 23.51
CA ASP A 643 -39.21 24.45 23.44
C ASP A 643 -38.52 25.82 23.24
N LEU A 644 -37.33 26.02 23.82
CA LEU A 644 -36.49 27.22 23.66
C LEU A 644 -35.81 27.32 22.29
N LEU A 645 -35.67 26.20 21.58
CA LEU A 645 -34.84 26.08 20.37
C LEU A 645 -35.68 25.80 19.11
N CYS A 646 -36.90 25.28 19.27
CA CYS A 646 -37.87 25.02 18.21
C CYS A 646 -38.43 26.27 17.50
N ASN A 647 -38.07 27.48 17.94
CA ASN A 647 -38.48 28.72 17.27
C ASN A 647 -37.71 28.92 15.95
N GLU A 648 -38.44 29.05 14.83
CA GLU A 648 -37.89 29.34 13.50
C GLU A 648 -36.98 30.58 13.48
N ASP A 649 -37.34 31.58 14.27
CA ASP A 649 -36.59 32.82 14.39
C ASP A 649 -35.22 32.60 15.10
N ILE A 650 -35.10 31.53 15.89
CA ILE A 650 -33.83 31.08 16.53
C ILE A 650 -33.04 30.20 15.57
N PHE A 651 -33.70 29.33 14.80
CA PHE A 651 -33.06 28.55 13.72
C PHE A 651 -32.30 29.45 12.75
N HIS A 652 -32.97 30.43 12.15
CA HIS A 652 -32.33 31.35 11.21
C HIS A 652 -31.16 32.12 11.85
N PHE A 653 -31.27 32.47 13.13
CA PHE A 653 -30.19 33.15 13.82
C PHE A 653 -29.00 32.22 14.16
N ALA A 654 -29.25 30.95 14.49
CA ALA A 654 -28.20 29.95 14.64
C ALA A 654 -27.46 29.72 13.30
N VAL A 655 -28.19 29.74 12.19
CA VAL A 655 -27.62 29.72 10.83
C VAL A 655 -26.78 30.97 10.56
N ASP A 656 -27.28 32.18 10.86
CA ASP A 656 -26.54 33.45 10.70
C ASP A 656 -25.23 33.44 11.53
N LEU A 657 -25.29 33.01 12.79
CA LEU A 657 -24.13 32.89 13.69
C LEU A 657 -23.12 31.83 13.25
N TRP A 658 -23.59 30.77 12.60
CA TRP A 658 -22.72 29.78 11.98
C TRP A 658 -22.10 30.32 10.69
N LYS A 659 -22.81 31.05 9.83
CA LYS A 659 -22.20 31.76 8.68
C LYS A 659 -21.07 32.65 9.15
N GLY A 660 -21.28 33.34 10.28
CA GLY A 660 -20.32 34.25 10.85
C GLY A 660 -20.29 35.57 10.07
N ASP A 661 -19.20 36.29 10.18
CA ASP A 661 -19.02 37.56 9.49
C ASP A 661 -18.54 37.39 8.04
N GLU A 662 -19.15 38.06 7.07
CA GLU A 662 -18.84 37.89 5.63
C GLU A 662 -17.39 38.30 5.28
N ASP A 663 -16.83 39.29 5.99
CA ASP A 663 -15.44 39.72 5.84
C ASP A 663 -14.42 38.81 6.58
N GLY A 664 -14.90 37.76 7.28
CA GLY A 664 -14.11 36.95 8.22
C GLY A 664 -14.49 35.46 8.29
N VAL A 665 -15.14 34.92 7.25
CA VAL A 665 -15.80 33.59 7.23
C VAL A 665 -14.91 32.43 7.75
N LEU A 666 -13.60 32.51 7.52
CA LEU A 666 -12.63 31.47 7.88
C LEU A 666 -11.92 31.70 9.22
N THR A 667 -11.95 32.91 9.78
CA THR A 667 -11.26 33.20 11.05
C THR A 667 -12.02 32.58 12.24
N PRO A 668 -11.37 31.75 13.10
CA PRO A 668 -12.04 30.99 14.17
C PRO A 668 -12.83 31.82 15.20
N THR A 669 -12.53 33.12 15.30
CA THR A 669 -13.15 34.06 16.24
C THR A 669 -14.41 34.75 15.71
N PHE A 670 -14.82 34.49 14.44
CA PHE A 670 -15.88 35.22 13.73
C PHE A 670 -17.13 34.38 13.43
N TYR A 671 -17.28 33.20 14.04
CA TYR A 671 -18.48 32.36 13.97
C TYR A 671 -18.73 31.65 15.30
N ALA A 672 -19.94 31.10 15.48
CA ALA A 672 -20.27 30.21 16.58
C ALA A 672 -20.95 28.94 16.08
N THR A 673 -20.33 27.78 16.34
CA THR A 673 -20.88 26.46 16.00
C THR A 673 -21.94 25.97 17.00
N ARG A 674 -21.77 26.30 18.29
CA ARG A 674 -22.67 25.85 19.37
C ARG A 674 -24.16 26.21 19.19
N PRO A 675 -24.54 27.38 18.65
CA PRO A 675 -25.94 27.68 18.31
C PRO A 675 -26.55 26.71 17.31
N LEU A 676 -25.77 26.23 16.33
CA LEU A 676 -26.25 25.25 15.36
C LEU A 676 -26.35 23.84 15.97
N LEU A 677 -25.37 23.44 16.80
CA LEU A 677 -25.43 22.20 17.60
C LEU A 677 -26.58 22.17 18.60
N ALA A 678 -27.03 23.33 19.07
CA ALA A 678 -28.21 23.43 19.94
C ALA A 678 -29.47 23.00 19.19
N TYR A 679 -29.61 23.45 17.95
CA TYR A 679 -30.77 23.15 17.12
C TYR A 679 -30.76 21.71 16.58
N LEU A 680 -29.60 21.24 16.10
CA LEU A 680 -29.43 19.90 15.53
C LEU A 680 -29.28 18.85 16.64
N SER A 681 -30.34 18.18 17.07
CA SER A 681 -30.17 16.98 17.93
C SER A 681 -29.57 15.79 17.16
N GLU A 682 -29.37 14.64 17.83
CA GLU A 682 -29.03 13.38 17.16
C GLU A 682 -30.21 12.78 16.35
N ASN A 683 -31.39 13.44 16.34
CA ASN A 683 -32.55 13.01 15.55
C ASN A 683 -32.35 13.39 14.06
N GLU A 684 -32.19 12.38 13.22
CA GLU A 684 -32.10 12.45 11.75
C GLU A 684 -33.11 13.43 11.12
N GLY A 685 -34.37 13.44 11.59
CA GLY A 685 -35.42 14.33 11.07
C GLY A 685 -35.11 15.82 11.23
N GLN A 686 -34.39 16.21 12.28
CA GLN A 686 -33.97 17.61 12.49
C GLN A 686 -32.80 18.01 11.59
N ILE A 687 -31.93 17.06 11.27
CA ILE A 687 -30.77 17.29 10.40
C ILE A 687 -31.22 17.39 8.95
N ASN A 688 -32.14 16.51 8.52
CA ASN A 688 -32.82 16.61 7.23
C ASN A 688 -33.61 17.94 7.13
N SER A 689 -34.40 18.30 8.16
CA SER A 689 -35.11 19.58 8.19
C SER A 689 -34.18 20.80 8.15
N PHE A 690 -33.00 20.74 8.77
CA PHE A 690 -31.98 21.78 8.61
C PHE A 690 -31.51 21.90 7.15
N CYS A 691 -31.19 20.78 6.49
CA CYS A 691 -30.74 20.82 5.09
C CYS A 691 -31.83 21.37 4.15
N GLU A 692 -33.08 20.96 4.32
CA GLU A 692 -34.22 21.49 3.57
C GLU A 692 -34.44 22.99 3.80
N ARG A 693 -34.46 23.45 5.06
CA ARG A 693 -34.82 24.83 5.43
C ARG A 693 -33.70 25.84 5.28
N SER A 694 -32.44 25.41 5.38
CA SER A 694 -31.28 26.30 5.27
C SER A 694 -30.95 26.68 3.82
N ALA A 695 -31.44 25.90 2.85
CA ALA A 695 -31.14 26.03 1.42
C ALA A 695 -29.63 26.11 1.11
N TYR A 696 -28.79 25.50 1.97
CA TYR A 696 -27.35 25.40 1.70
C TYR A 696 -27.06 24.50 0.52
N ASP A 697 -26.10 24.91 -0.30
CA ASP A 697 -25.32 23.96 -1.09
C ASP A 697 -24.51 23.06 -0.13
N PRO A 698 -24.74 21.74 -0.13
CA PRO A 698 -23.99 20.79 0.71
C PRO A 698 -22.48 20.85 0.46
N PHE A 699 -22.05 21.21 -0.76
CA PHE A 699 -20.64 21.37 -1.09
C PHE A 699 -20.01 22.53 -0.32
N LEU A 700 -20.55 23.74 -0.45
CA LEU A 700 -20.09 24.91 0.30
C LEU A 700 -20.20 24.71 1.82
N PHE A 701 -21.25 24.04 2.30
CA PHE A 701 -21.42 23.74 3.73
C PHE A 701 -20.28 22.89 4.27
N VAL A 702 -19.98 21.74 3.64
CA VAL A 702 -18.87 20.87 4.06
C VAL A 702 -17.51 21.56 3.90
N GLN A 703 -17.25 22.25 2.78
CA GLN A 703 -15.98 22.97 2.60
C GLN A 703 -15.79 24.04 3.69
N THR A 704 -16.85 24.74 4.09
CA THR A 704 -16.80 25.71 5.20
C THR A 704 -16.46 25.04 6.52
N ILE A 705 -17.06 23.87 6.83
CA ILE A 705 -16.71 23.12 8.05
C ILE A 705 -15.24 22.70 8.01
N ILE A 706 -14.78 22.08 6.92
CA ILE A 706 -13.41 21.55 6.80
C ILE A 706 -12.37 22.68 6.84
N ALA A 707 -12.59 23.81 6.15
CA ALA A 707 -11.68 24.95 6.19
C ALA A 707 -11.58 25.55 7.60
N ARG A 708 -12.70 25.60 8.34
CA ARG A 708 -12.72 26.02 9.75
C ARG A 708 -12.06 25.01 10.67
N PHE A 709 -12.18 23.72 10.37
CA PHE A 709 -11.53 22.63 11.09
C PHE A 709 -10.01 22.75 11.01
N ASP A 710 -9.47 22.82 9.78
CA ASP A 710 -8.04 23.05 9.56
C ASP A 710 -7.59 24.35 10.24
N THR A 711 -8.30 25.47 10.04
CA THR A 711 -7.91 26.76 10.64
C THR A 711 -7.87 26.70 12.17
N ALA A 712 -8.86 26.06 12.82
CA ALA A 712 -8.90 25.89 14.27
C ALA A 712 -7.76 24.99 14.80
N VAL A 713 -7.39 23.94 14.05
CA VAL A 713 -6.26 23.05 14.37
C VAL A 713 -4.91 23.76 14.24
N PHE A 714 -4.70 24.54 13.18
CA PHE A 714 -3.42 25.24 12.97
C PHE A 714 -3.21 26.43 13.91
N SER A 715 -4.26 27.10 14.37
CA SER A 715 -4.16 28.33 15.20
C SER A 715 -3.93 28.07 16.71
N THR A 716 -3.07 27.10 17.01
CA THR A 716 -2.75 26.52 18.34
C THR A 716 -3.89 25.70 19.00
N PRO A 717 -3.76 24.36 19.11
CA PRO A 717 -4.81 23.49 19.66
C PRO A 717 -5.32 23.90 21.05
N LYS A 718 -4.41 24.32 21.95
CA LYS A 718 -4.73 24.74 23.33
C LYS A 718 -5.76 25.86 23.44
N GLY A 719 -5.78 26.80 22.50
CA GLY A 719 -6.76 27.89 22.49
C GLY A 719 -8.13 27.47 21.94
N ASN A 720 -8.14 26.52 21.00
CA ASN A 720 -9.29 26.25 20.14
C ASN A 720 -9.92 24.86 20.32
N ALA A 721 -9.43 24.01 21.24
CA ALA A 721 -9.95 22.67 21.48
C ALA A 721 -11.49 22.61 21.59
N LYS A 722 -12.14 23.62 22.17
CA LYS A 722 -13.62 23.71 22.23
C LYS A 722 -14.26 23.97 20.85
N ILE A 723 -13.66 24.79 19.99
CA ILE A 723 -14.16 25.05 18.63
C ILE A 723 -14.02 23.79 17.78
N ILE A 724 -12.88 23.09 17.91
CA ILE A 724 -12.65 21.81 17.23
C ILE A 724 -13.66 20.76 17.72
N ALA A 725 -13.90 20.66 19.03
CA ALA A 725 -14.94 19.80 19.63
C ALA A 725 -16.33 20.09 19.05
N ASP A 726 -16.74 21.37 19.01
CA ASP A 726 -18.05 21.76 18.47
C ASP A 726 -18.17 21.46 16.96
N LEU A 727 -17.10 21.61 16.17
CA LEU A 727 -17.12 21.26 14.74
C LEU A 727 -17.10 19.74 14.51
N ALA A 728 -16.44 18.96 15.37
CA ALA A 728 -16.37 17.50 15.27
C ALA A 728 -17.72 16.86 15.62
N ASP A 729 -18.37 17.34 16.69
CA ASP A 729 -19.74 17.00 17.07
C ASP A 729 -20.69 17.32 15.90
N LEU A 730 -20.55 18.50 15.27
CA LEU A 730 -21.38 18.89 14.12
C LEU A 730 -21.25 17.91 12.97
N LEU A 731 -20.03 17.60 12.53
CA LEU A 731 -19.78 16.62 11.46
C LEU A 731 -20.35 15.24 11.80
N SER A 732 -20.17 14.78 13.04
CA SER A 732 -20.66 13.46 13.43
C SER A 732 -22.18 13.38 13.46
N ARG A 733 -22.89 14.47 13.82
CA ARG A 733 -24.36 14.48 13.72
C ARG A 733 -24.82 14.32 12.27
N PHE A 734 -24.25 15.05 11.31
CA PHE A 734 -24.60 14.88 9.89
C PHE A 734 -24.32 13.47 9.36
N VAL A 735 -23.19 12.88 9.77
CA VAL A 735 -22.80 11.52 9.41
C VAL A 735 -23.71 10.47 10.04
N LYS A 736 -23.99 10.56 11.35
CA LYS A 736 -24.91 9.65 12.07
C LYS A 736 -26.35 9.75 11.53
N GLY A 737 -26.80 10.96 11.19
CA GLY A 737 -28.09 11.20 10.55
C GLY A 737 -28.15 10.83 9.07
N ASN A 738 -27.09 10.21 8.52
CA ASN A 738 -27.00 9.70 7.15
C ASN A 738 -27.52 10.68 6.07
N VAL A 739 -27.23 11.97 6.21
CA VAL A 739 -27.78 13.00 5.32
C VAL A 739 -27.05 12.96 3.98
N GLU A 740 -27.59 12.18 3.04
CA GLU A 740 -26.94 11.75 1.80
C GLU A 740 -26.12 12.85 1.10
N PRO A 741 -26.63 14.08 0.86
CA PRO A 741 -25.85 15.10 0.15
C PRO A 741 -24.61 15.55 0.92
N VAL A 742 -24.69 15.64 2.25
CA VAL A 742 -23.57 16.05 3.12
C VAL A 742 -22.57 14.89 3.28
N THR A 743 -23.07 13.67 3.51
CA THR A 743 -22.26 12.45 3.61
C THR A 743 -21.51 12.17 2.30
N ALA A 744 -22.18 12.31 1.15
CA ALA A 744 -21.54 12.17 -0.16
C ALA A 744 -20.46 13.23 -0.38
N VAL A 745 -20.73 14.50 -0.11
CA VAL A 745 -19.71 15.56 -0.26
C VAL A 745 -18.51 15.33 0.66
N LEU A 746 -18.72 14.90 1.91
CA LEU A 746 -17.62 14.55 2.82
C LEU A 746 -16.78 13.39 2.27
N LEU A 747 -17.44 12.37 1.71
CA LEU A 747 -16.82 11.18 1.14
C LEU A 747 -16.02 11.47 -0.14
N TRP A 748 -16.49 12.40 -0.98
CA TRP A 748 -15.81 12.81 -2.21
C TRP A 748 -14.84 13.99 -2.03
N SER A 749 -14.83 14.65 -0.87
CA SER A 749 -13.92 15.76 -0.59
C SER A 749 -12.49 15.26 -0.36
N SER A 750 -11.59 15.60 -1.29
CA SER A 750 -10.15 15.29 -1.20
C SER A 750 -9.48 15.83 0.07
N ASN A 751 -10.07 16.85 0.69
CA ASN A 751 -9.49 17.59 1.81
C ASN A 751 -10.10 17.21 3.17
N ALA A 752 -11.33 16.68 3.20
CA ALA A 752 -12.03 16.36 4.43
C ALA A 752 -11.27 15.33 5.28
N ILE A 753 -11.02 14.15 4.72
CA ILE A 753 -10.29 13.08 5.42
C ILE A 753 -8.88 13.53 5.88
N PRO A 754 -8.04 14.18 5.04
CA PRO A 754 -6.77 14.74 5.51
C PRO A 754 -6.88 15.75 6.65
N ALA A 755 -7.86 16.65 6.64
CA ALA A 755 -8.07 17.62 7.72
C ALA A 755 -8.44 16.94 9.04
N LEU A 756 -9.35 15.96 8.99
CA LEU A 756 -9.76 15.17 10.14
C LEU A 756 -8.59 14.32 10.70
N CYS A 757 -7.81 13.68 9.84
CA CYS A 757 -6.60 12.96 10.28
C CYS A 757 -5.55 13.89 10.89
N ARG A 758 -5.27 15.06 10.30
CA ARG A 758 -4.34 16.07 10.87
C ARG A 758 -4.80 16.55 12.24
N CYS A 759 -6.11 16.78 12.40
CA CYS A 759 -6.70 17.16 13.68
C CYS A 759 -6.44 16.09 14.76
N LEU A 760 -6.74 14.83 14.46
CA LEU A 760 -6.47 13.73 15.40
C LEU A 760 -4.98 13.65 15.73
N ASP A 761 -4.10 13.77 14.75
CA ASP A 761 -2.66 13.75 14.97
C ASP A 761 -2.20 14.90 15.90
N ALA A 762 -2.73 16.12 15.70
CA ALA A 762 -2.43 17.30 16.51
C ALA A 762 -2.98 17.19 17.96
N LEU A 763 -4.20 16.66 18.14
CA LEU A 763 -4.80 16.44 19.47
C LEU A 763 -4.11 15.30 20.23
N LEU A 764 -3.63 14.27 19.51
CA LEU A 764 -2.85 13.18 20.09
C LEU A 764 -1.43 13.61 20.48
N ASP A 765 -0.85 14.60 19.80
CA ASP A 765 0.46 15.19 20.12
C ASP A 765 0.40 16.29 21.20
N ASP A 766 -0.77 16.84 21.53
CA ASP A 766 -0.87 17.87 22.59
C ASP A 766 -0.78 17.27 24.00
N VAL A 767 0.08 17.84 24.85
CA VAL A 767 0.22 17.50 26.26
C VAL A 767 0.13 18.78 27.10
N PRO A 768 -0.72 18.84 28.15
CA PRO A 768 -1.66 17.80 28.60
C PRO A 768 -2.98 17.80 27.82
N GLN A 769 -3.43 16.62 27.41
CA GLN A 769 -4.77 16.39 26.87
C GLN A 769 -5.84 16.64 27.95
N THR A 770 -6.96 17.24 27.56
CA THR A 770 -8.13 17.53 28.42
C THR A 770 -9.35 16.71 27.99
N GLU A 771 -10.41 16.69 28.80
CA GLU A 771 -11.70 16.06 28.43
C GLU A 771 -12.23 16.52 27.06
N GLN A 772 -11.96 17.78 26.66
CA GLN A 772 -12.35 18.29 25.34
C GLN A 772 -11.50 17.69 24.22
N HIS A 773 -10.24 17.33 24.46
CA HIS A 773 -9.43 16.59 23.50
C HIS A 773 -10.02 15.20 23.28
N ASP A 774 -10.34 14.50 24.38
CA ASP A 774 -10.83 13.13 24.34
C ASP A 774 -12.22 13.05 23.67
N PHE A 775 -13.12 13.98 24.01
CA PHE A 775 -14.39 14.19 23.31
C PHE A 775 -14.19 14.46 21.81
N THR A 776 -13.26 15.34 21.44
CA THR A 776 -13.00 15.66 20.02
C THR A 776 -12.44 14.46 19.28
N ILE A 777 -11.49 13.74 19.88
CA ILE A 777 -10.88 12.53 19.31
C ILE A 777 -11.97 11.51 19.00
N ARG A 778 -12.87 11.23 19.96
CA ARG A 778 -14.03 10.36 19.77
C ARG A 778 -14.89 10.74 18.57
N TRP A 779 -15.29 12.00 18.45
CA TRP A 779 -16.19 12.42 17.37
C TRP A 779 -15.52 12.41 15.99
N VAL A 780 -14.27 12.90 15.88
CA VAL A 780 -13.52 12.86 14.62
C VAL A 780 -13.20 11.42 14.22
N PHE A 781 -12.88 10.56 15.19
CA PHE A 781 -12.66 9.14 14.94
C PHE A 781 -13.93 8.49 14.38
N ASN A 782 -15.08 8.65 15.05
CA ASN A 782 -16.37 8.12 14.57
C ASN A 782 -16.70 8.56 13.13
N VAL A 783 -16.43 9.83 12.77
CA VAL A 783 -16.61 10.34 11.40
C VAL A 783 -15.69 9.65 10.40
N ILE A 784 -14.41 9.44 10.71
CA ILE A 784 -13.50 8.73 9.79
C ILE A 784 -13.89 7.26 9.67
N VAL A 785 -14.26 6.62 10.78
CA VAL A 785 -14.67 5.21 10.85
C VAL A 785 -15.86 4.93 9.94
N SER A 786 -16.92 5.75 9.98
CA SER A 786 -18.09 5.57 9.12
C SER A 786 -17.78 5.60 7.63
N PHE A 787 -16.73 6.32 7.22
CA PHE A 787 -16.31 6.39 5.82
C PHE A 787 -15.33 5.27 5.44
N VAL A 788 -14.46 4.86 6.36
CA VAL A 788 -13.50 3.75 6.14
C VAL A 788 -14.22 2.43 5.92
N THR A 789 -15.30 2.16 6.66
CA THR A 789 -16.10 0.93 6.54
C THR A 789 -17.03 0.93 5.32
N THR A 790 -17.42 2.11 4.81
CA THR A 790 -18.38 2.23 3.69
C THR A 790 -17.73 2.49 2.34
N ASN A 791 -16.48 2.98 2.27
CA ASN A 791 -15.84 3.32 1.00
C ASN A 791 -14.32 3.07 0.97
N THR A 792 -13.92 2.04 0.21
CA THR A 792 -12.50 1.69 0.00
C THR A 792 -11.71 2.71 -0.84
N VAL A 793 -12.37 3.61 -1.58
CA VAL A 793 -11.73 4.64 -2.41
C VAL A 793 -11.01 5.70 -1.58
N ILE A 794 -11.55 6.05 -0.39
CA ILE A 794 -10.93 7.07 0.48
C ILE A 794 -9.76 6.52 1.29
N LEU A 795 -9.75 5.21 1.55
CA LEU A 795 -8.82 4.56 2.47
C LEU A 795 -7.32 4.77 2.14
N PRO A 796 -6.86 4.80 0.86
CA PRO A 796 -5.50 5.19 0.52
C PRO A 796 -5.11 6.60 0.97
N THR A 797 -6.07 7.53 1.02
CA THR A 797 -5.83 8.89 1.51
C THR A 797 -5.78 8.87 3.04
N THR A 798 -6.76 8.25 3.69
CA THR A 798 -6.84 8.08 5.16
C THR A 798 -5.56 7.49 5.76
N LEU A 799 -5.03 6.42 5.13
CA LEU A 799 -3.81 5.77 5.57
C LEU A 799 -2.58 6.67 5.35
N ARG A 800 -2.42 7.32 4.18
CA ARG A 800 -1.28 8.23 3.93
C ARG A 800 -1.22 9.40 4.91
N THR A 801 -2.37 9.85 5.42
CA THR A 801 -2.46 10.93 6.40
C THR A 801 -2.25 10.46 7.85
N GLY A 802 -1.78 9.23 8.05
CA GLY A 802 -1.30 8.74 9.34
C GLY A 802 -2.34 8.01 10.19
N PHE A 803 -3.50 7.62 9.66
CA PHE A 803 -4.60 7.06 10.46
C PHE A 803 -4.25 5.76 11.23
N LEU A 804 -3.27 4.96 10.78
CA LEU A 804 -2.79 3.83 11.61
C LEU A 804 -2.25 4.31 12.97
N ARG A 805 -1.66 5.51 13.03
CA ARG A 805 -1.22 6.12 14.30
C ARG A 805 -2.37 6.33 15.26
N VAL A 806 -3.47 6.87 14.74
CA VAL A 806 -4.69 7.13 15.52
C VAL A 806 -5.21 5.83 16.10
N LEU A 807 -5.40 4.80 15.27
CA LEU A 807 -5.88 3.48 15.68
C LEU A 807 -5.02 2.89 16.82
N ILE A 808 -3.70 2.84 16.63
CA ILE A 808 -2.77 2.30 17.62
C ILE A 808 -2.74 3.14 18.90
N THR A 809 -2.94 4.46 18.81
CA THR A 809 -2.92 5.35 19.98
C THR A 809 -4.20 5.27 20.80
N ILE A 810 -5.35 5.14 20.14
CA ILE A 810 -6.64 4.88 20.80
C ILE A 810 -6.58 3.53 21.51
N ALA A 811 -6.22 2.46 20.77
CA ALA A 811 -6.09 1.12 21.33
C ALA A 811 -5.10 1.06 22.50
N ALA A 812 -3.94 1.73 22.41
CA ALA A 812 -2.92 1.71 23.46
C ALA A 812 -3.29 2.44 24.77
N ASN A 813 -4.44 3.12 24.84
CA ASN A 813 -4.88 3.89 26.02
C ASN A 813 -6.36 3.65 26.34
N PRO A 814 -6.78 2.41 26.68
CA PRO A 814 -8.18 2.06 26.88
C PRO A 814 -8.81 2.74 28.11
N ASP A 815 -8.02 3.03 29.14
CA ASP A 815 -8.46 3.81 30.32
C ASP A 815 -8.88 5.26 29.97
N LYS A 816 -8.62 5.69 28.73
CA LYS A 816 -8.79 7.07 28.27
C LYS A 816 -9.80 7.22 27.13
N TYR A 817 -9.87 6.25 26.23
CA TYR A 817 -10.78 6.27 25.09
C TYR A 817 -11.74 5.08 25.18
N GLU A 818 -13.02 5.37 25.37
CA GLU A 818 -14.08 4.36 25.49
C GLU A 818 -14.25 3.50 24.22
N ASP A 819 -13.72 3.94 23.07
CA ASP A 819 -13.94 3.36 21.75
C ASP A 819 -12.83 2.36 21.31
N GLU A 820 -12.18 1.65 22.25
CA GLU A 820 -11.12 0.67 21.93
C GLU A 820 -11.59 -0.42 20.96
N ASP A 821 -12.76 -1.03 21.21
CA ASP A 821 -13.31 -2.08 20.34
C ASP A 821 -13.58 -1.56 18.92
N GLN A 822 -13.93 -0.27 18.77
CA GLN A 822 -14.09 0.36 17.47
C GLN A 822 -12.76 0.46 16.71
N SER A 823 -11.65 0.75 17.39
CA SER A 823 -10.32 0.72 16.77
C SER A 823 -9.91 -0.67 16.28
N THR A 824 -10.38 -1.72 16.97
CA THR A 824 -10.17 -3.12 16.56
C THR A 824 -11.04 -3.48 15.34
N SER A 825 -12.34 -3.15 15.36
CA SER A 825 -13.24 -3.36 14.22
C SER A 825 -12.69 -2.71 12.96
N VAL A 826 -12.32 -1.43 13.04
CA VAL A 826 -11.83 -0.64 11.91
C VAL A 826 -10.53 -1.22 11.34
N LEU A 827 -9.64 -1.73 12.20
CA LEU A 827 -8.43 -2.39 11.73
C LEU A 827 -8.76 -3.68 10.97
N SER A 828 -9.78 -4.42 11.39
CA SER A 828 -10.30 -5.59 10.67
C SER A 828 -10.96 -5.20 9.34
N ASP A 829 -11.81 -4.17 9.33
CA ASP A 829 -12.51 -3.65 8.14
C ASP A 829 -11.54 -3.12 7.07
N ILE A 830 -10.34 -2.66 7.47
CA ILE A 830 -9.26 -2.24 6.56
C ILE A 830 -8.59 -3.45 5.87
N GLN A 831 -8.58 -4.63 6.48
CA GLN A 831 -7.81 -5.78 5.97
C GLN A 831 -8.24 -6.27 4.58
N PRO A 832 -9.54 -6.44 4.24
CA PRO A 832 -9.95 -6.84 2.89
C PRO A 832 -9.51 -5.83 1.82
N ALA A 833 -9.47 -4.54 2.17
CA ALA A 833 -9.07 -3.49 1.23
C ALA A 833 -7.56 -3.49 0.94
N LEU A 834 -6.74 -4.23 1.69
CA LEU A 834 -5.33 -4.48 1.34
C LEU A 834 -5.18 -5.28 0.03
N ALA A 835 -6.24 -5.91 -0.47
CA ALA A 835 -6.26 -6.44 -1.84
C ALA A 835 -6.13 -5.34 -2.93
N LEU A 836 -6.14 -4.04 -2.58
CA LEU A 836 -5.99 -2.92 -3.50
C LEU A 836 -4.60 -2.26 -3.42
N LYS A 837 -3.94 -2.15 -4.59
CA LYS A 837 -2.59 -1.55 -4.75
C LYS A 837 -2.43 -0.20 -4.06
N SER A 838 -3.42 0.67 -4.22
CA SER A 838 -3.43 2.03 -3.66
C SER A 838 -3.43 2.04 -2.13
N VAL A 839 -4.20 1.13 -1.51
CA VAL A 839 -4.33 0.95 -0.06
C VAL A 839 -3.03 0.40 0.54
N VAL A 840 -2.44 -0.61 -0.10
CA VAL A 840 -1.17 -1.22 0.32
C VAL A 840 -0.04 -0.18 0.37
N PHE A 841 0.19 0.57 -0.72
CA PHE A 841 1.22 1.61 -0.72
C PHE A 841 0.93 2.73 0.29
N ALA A 842 -0.34 3.01 0.59
CA ALA A 842 -0.73 3.98 1.60
C ALA A 842 -0.45 3.47 3.03
N ALA A 843 -0.78 2.22 3.33
CA ALA A 843 -0.47 1.58 4.60
C ALA A 843 1.05 1.48 4.85
N ILE A 844 1.84 1.08 3.84
CA ILE A 844 3.31 1.11 3.92
C ILE A 844 3.81 2.53 4.22
N ASN A 845 3.25 3.55 3.57
CA ASN A 845 3.63 4.93 3.82
C ASN A 845 3.28 5.37 5.26
N SER A 846 2.09 5.01 5.75
CA SER A 846 1.70 5.23 7.15
C SER A 846 2.68 4.56 8.12
N MET A 847 3.08 3.31 7.86
CA MET A 847 4.04 2.57 8.68
C MET A 847 5.43 3.24 8.70
N ARG A 848 5.87 3.83 7.57
CA ARG A 848 7.10 4.62 7.53
C ARG A 848 6.99 5.91 8.35
N ILE A 849 5.87 6.63 8.24
CA ILE A 849 5.61 7.83 9.06
C ILE A 849 5.66 7.49 10.55
N LEU A 850 5.06 6.35 10.95
CA LEU A 850 5.13 5.84 12.31
C LEU A 850 6.57 5.55 12.77
N ALA A 851 7.36 4.88 11.94
CA ALA A 851 8.75 4.56 12.25
C ALA A 851 9.66 5.79 12.40
N HIS A 852 9.33 6.92 11.76
CA HIS A 852 10.10 8.16 11.85
C HIS A 852 9.69 9.08 13.01
N LYS A 853 8.50 8.95 13.61
CA LYS A 853 8.12 9.77 14.78
C LYS A 853 8.89 9.32 16.02
N THR A 854 9.88 10.09 16.44
CA THR A 854 10.77 9.82 17.59
C THR A 854 10.06 9.54 18.91
N ASN A 855 8.90 10.16 19.12
CA ASN A 855 8.06 9.97 20.31
C ASN A 855 7.12 8.75 20.23
N PHE A 856 7.06 8.06 19.09
CA PHE A 856 6.13 6.96 18.84
C PHE A 856 6.81 5.59 18.97
N ASN A 857 6.70 4.95 20.14
CA ASN A 857 7.27 3.64 20.38
C ASN A 857 6.27 2.53 20.06
N LEU A 858 6.16 2.16 18.78
CA LEU A 858 5.20 1.15 18.29
C LEU A 858 5.20 -0.16 19.14
N PRO A 859 6.33 -0.80 19.46
CA PRO A 859 6.32 -2.01 20.31
C PRO A 859 5.82 -1.78 21.75
N ARG A 860 5.99 -0.58 22.31
CA ARG A 860 5.41 -0.24 23.62
C ARG A 860 3.90 -0.05 23.50
N MET A 861 3.44 0.67 22.48
CA MET A 861 2.02 0.98 22.30
C MET A 861 1.22 -0.28 21.97
N LEU A 862 1.71 -1.13 21.07
CA LEU A 862 1.08 -2.43 20.81
C LEU A 862 1.01 -3.30 22.07
N ARG A 863 2.02 -3.28 22.97
CA ARG A 863 1.93 -4.00 24.26
C ARG A 863 0.88 -3.42 25.22
N SER A 864 0.57 -2.13 25.12
CA SER A 864 -0.44 -1.45 25.94
C SER A 864 -1.87 -1.61 25.39
N ALA A 865 -2.03 -1.83 24.08
CA ALA A 865 -3.34 -2.11 23.46
C ALA A 865 -3.92 -3.46 23.92
N ASN A 866 -5.24 -3.62 24.02
CA ASN A 866 -5.84 -4.87 24.49
C ASN A 866 -5.57 -6.06 23.53
N PRO A 867 -5.72 -7.31 24.01
CA PRO A 867 -5.47 -8.52 23.22
C PRO A 867 -6.09 -8.52 21.81
N ASN A 868 -7.34 -8.08 21.65
CA ASN A 868 -8.07 -8.16 20.39
C ASN A 868 -7.41 -7.29 19.31
N PHE A 869 -7.10 -6.02 19.64
CA PHE A 869 -6.37 -5.14 18.73
C PHE A 869 -4.99 -5.70 18.35
N ARG A 870 -4.30 -6.36 19.30
CA ARG A 870 -2.98 -6.97 19.02
C ARG A 870 -3.06 -8.15 18.05
N GLU A 871 -4.11 -8.96 18.11
CA GLU A 871 -4.28 -10.07 17.16
C GLU A 871 -4.68 -9.54 15.77
N GLU A 872 -5.65 -8.61 15.70
CA GLU A 872 -6.01 -7.94 14.43
C GLU A 872 -4.82 -7.18 13.81
N TRP A 873 -3.95 -6.60 14.65
CA TRP A 873 -2.72 -5.98 14.17
C TRP A 873 -1.77 -6.97 13.49
N LYS A 874 -1.60 -8.19 14.02
CA LYS A 874 -0.78 -9.23 13.37
C LYS A 874 -1.39 -9.64 12.04
N CYS A 875 -2.72 -9.80 11.98
CA CYS A 875 -3.44 -10.13 10.75
C CYS A 875 -3.26 -9.03 9.68
N PHE A 876 -3.43 -7.77 10.07
CA PHE A 876 -3.18 -6.60 9.22
C PHE A 876 -1.73 -6.52 8.74
N GLU A 877 -0.75 -6.67 9.64
CA GLU A 877 0.68 -6.62 9.30
C GLU A 877 1.08 -7.75 8.34
N SER A 878 0.56 -8.96 8.55
CA SER A 878 0.78 -10.12 7.67
C SER A 878 0.22 -9.88 6.27
N ARG A 879 -1.06 -9.49 6.15
CA ARG A 879 -1.72 -9.20 4.86
C ARG A 879 -1.09 -8.00 4.15
N LEU A 880 -0.66 -6.99 4.90
CA LEU A 880 0.01 -5.83 4.33
C LEU A 880 1.34 -6.24 3.68
N LEU A 881 2.13 -7.08 4.35
CA LEU A 881 3.39 -7.60 3.82
C LEU A 881 3.16 -8.47 2.57
N GLU A 882 2.18 -9.37 2.61
CA GLU A 882 1.77 -10.23 1.50
C GLU A 882 1.42 -9.42 0.25
N HIS A 883 0.45 -8.52 0.33
CA HIS A 883 0.05 -7.72 -0.84
C HIS A 883 1.13 -6.71 -1.27
N ALA A 884 1.96 -6.18 -0.35
CA ALA A 884 3.09 -5.31 -0.68
C ALA A 884 4.10 -6.00 -1.60
N VAL A 885 4.36 -7.27 -1.36
CA VAL A 885 5.24 -8.11 -2.19
C VAL A 885 4.60 -8.30 -3.56
N THR A 886 3.36 -8.79 -3.60
CA THR A 886 2.60 -9.04 -4.83
C THR A 886 2.57 -7.82 -5.75
N TYR A 887 2.40 -6.61 -5.19
CA TYR A 887 2.36 -5.39 -6.00
C TYR A 887 3.71 -4.87 -6.50
N GLU A 888 4.82 -5.19 -5.84
CA GLU A 888 6.15 -4.87 -6.36
C GLU A 888 6.58 -5.89 -7.43
N LEU A 889 6.21 -7.18 -7.29
CA LEU A 889 6.36 -8.19 -8.35
C LEU A 889 5.68 -7.72 -9.65
N LEU A 890 4.44 -7.24 -9.56
CA LEU A 890 3.70 -6.67 -10.70
C LEU A 890 4.30 -5.36 -11.24
N ARG A 891 5.05 -4.60 -10.43
CA ARG A 891 5.62 -3.30 -10.83
C ARG A 891 6.84 -3.43 -11.73
N HIS A 892 7.67 -4.46 -11.53
CA HIS A 892 8.99 -4.55 -12.18
C HIS A 892 8.98 -5.03 -13.64
N GLY A 893 7.81 -5.25 -14.24
CA GLY A 893 7.62 -5.14 -15.70
C GLY A 893 8.48 -6.08 -16.57
N VAL A 894 8.76 -7.29 -16.10
CA VAL A 894 9.61 -8.29 -16.79
C VAL A 894 8.85 -8.96 -17.96
N ALA A 895 8.45 -8.15 -18.95
CA ALA A 895 7.95 -8.59 -20.25
C ALA A 895 7.97 -7.43 -21.27
N LYS A 896 9.00 -7.37 -22.14
CA LYS A 896 8.97 -6.58 -23.38
C LYS A 896 9.38 -7.46 -24.57
N GLY A 897 8.42 -7.70 -25.46
CA GLY A 897 8.58 -8.28 -26.80
C GLY A 897 8.08 -9.73 -26.98
N PRO A 898 7.76 -10.17 -28.21
CA PRO A 898 7.31 -9.43 -29.40
C PRO A 898 5.82 -9.70 -29.70
N LEU A 899 5.04 -8.70 -30.14
CA LEU A 899 3.57 -8.81 -30.24
C LEU A 899 2.93 -8.04 -31.42
N GLN A 900 3.66 -7.84 -32.52
CA GLN A 900 3.28 -6.86 -33.56
C GLN A 900 2.65 -7.44 -34.85
N GLU A 901 2.50 -8.76 -35.01
CA GLU A 901 2.08 -9.39 -36.28
C GLU A 901 0.64 -9.96 -36.35
N ILE A 902 -0.16 -9.92 -35.26
CA ILE A 902 -1.36 -10.77 -35.15
C ILE A 902 -2.67 -10.14 -35.68
N PHE A 903 -2.77 -8.82 -35.87
CA PHE A 903 -4.07 -8.17 -36.11
C PHE A 903 -4.28 -7.64 -37.53
N GLY A 904 -4.75 -8.53 -38.42
CA GLY A 904 -5.31 -8.15 -39.72
C GLY A 904 -6.18 -9.24 -40.35
N ASN A 905 -7.51 -9.16 -40.19
CA ASN A 905 -8.53 -9.23 -41.26
C ASN A 905 -9.99 -9.43 -40.77
N ALA A 906 -10.93 -8.78 -41.49
CA ALA A 906 -12.39 -8.94 -41.64
C ALA A 906 -13.23 -9.74 -40.60
N ARG A 907 -14.35 -9.24 -40.02
CA ARG A 907 -15.65 -8.79 -40.61
C ARG A 907 -16.37 -9.85 -41.48
N ASP A 908 -17.47 -10.43 -40.98
CA ASP A 908 -18.85 -10.23 -41.51
C ASP A 908 -19.91 -11.00 -40.68
N ALA A 909 -21.19 -10.91 -41.07
CA ALA A 909 -22.34 -10.77 -40.17
C ALA A 909 -23.30 -11.98 -40.02
N VAL A 910 -24.02 -12.03 -38.86
CA VAL A 910 -25.49 -12.34 -38.70
C VAL A 910 -25.95 -13.81 -39.01
N SER A 911 -26.99 -14.44 -38.42
CA SER A 911 -28.15 -14.06 -37.56
C SER A 911 -28.38 -15.01 -36.35
N CYS A 912 -29.54 -14.84 -35.68
CA CYS A 912 -29.98 -15.44 -34.42
C CYS A 912 -30.83 -16.72 -34.61
N GLU A 913 -30.84 -17.64 -33.64
CA GLU A 913 -32.04 -17.98 -32.84
C GLU A 913 -31.68 -18.84 -31.61
N LYS A 914 -32.60 -18.94 -30.64
CA LYS A 914 -32.42 -19.52 -29.29
C LYS A 914 -33.30 -20.76 -29.11
N ASP A 915 -32.92 -21.64 -28.19
CA ASP A 915 -33.73 -21.84 -26.97
C ASP A 915 -32.94 -22.48 -25.80
N ASP A 916 -33.50 -22.37 -24.60
CA ASP A 916 -33.07 -22.96 -23.30
C ASP A 916 -31.87 -22.35 -22.53
N TRP A 917 -31.75 -21.02 -22.50
CA TRP A 917 -30.69 -20.29 -21.75
C TRP A 917 -31.02 -19.94 -20.28
N VAL A 918 -32.21 -20.25 -19.77
CA VAL A 918 -32.72 -19.63 -18.52
C VAL A 918 -32.05 -20.17 -17.25
N ARG A 919 -31.45 -21.36 -17.27
CA ARG A 919 -30.95 -22.05 -16.06
C ARG A 919 -29.44 -21.90 -15.76
N HIS A 920 -28.63 -21.37 -16.67
CA HIS A 920 -27.15 -21.34 -16.53
C HIS A 920 -26.56 -19.94 -16.42
N LYS A 921 -27.40 -18.89 -16.46
CA LYS A 921 -26.94 -17.49 -16.60
C LYS A 921 -26.19 -16.95 -15.39
N ALA A 922 -26.57 -17.35 -14.17
CA ALA A 922 -26.02 -16.78 -12.94
C ALA A 922 -24.59 -17.25 -12.62
N ASP A 923 -24.22 -18.48 -12.99
CA ASP A 923 -22.92 -19.09 -12.62
C ASP A 923 -21.75 -18.51 -13.42
N CYS A 924 -21.99 -17.97 -14.63
CA CYS A 924 -20.93 -17.53 -15.54
C CYS A 924 -20.50 -16.07 -15.37
N GLU A 925 -21.36 -15.18 -14.86
CA GLU A 925 -21.17 -13.71 -14.82
C GLU A 925 -20.06 -13.21 -13.84
N SER A 926 -19.24 -14.12 -13.30
CA SER A 926 -18.22 -13.82 -12.29
C SER A 926 -16.79 -14.25 -12.70
N ALA A 927 -16.63 -15.12 -13.71
CA ALA A 927 -15.41 -15.91 -13.88
C ALA A 927 -14.19 -15.22 -14.52
N GLU A 928 -14.38 -14.12 -15.25
CA GLU A 928 -13.28 -13.50 -16.03
C GLU A 928 -12.44 -12.49 -15.21
N LYS A 929 -12.76 -12.25 -13.93
CA LYS A 929 -12.01 -11.30 -13.07
C LYS A 929 -10.72 -11.87 -12.45
N ASP A 930 -10.56 -13.18 -12.36
CA ASP A 930 -9.50 -13.82 -11.56
C ASP A 930 -8.18 -14.03 -12.31
N PHE A 931 -8.19 -14.06 -13.65
CA PHE A 931 -7.00 -14.41 -14.44
C PHE A 931 -6.13 -13.17 -14.74
N GLY A 932 -5.11 -13.01 -13.88
CA GLY A 932 -4.17 -11.89 -13.91
C GLY A 932 -3.16 -11.88 -15.08
N THR A 933 -2.11 -11.09 -14.88
CA THR A 933 -1.12 -10.71 -15.91
C THR A 933 -0.38 -11.92 -16.54
N PRO A 934 0.27 -11.76 -17.71
CA PRO A 934 0.97 -12.85 -18.40
C PRO A 934 2.00 -13.64 -17.56
N LEU A 935 2.55 -13.03 -16.50
CA LEU A 935 3.43 -13.71 -15.54
C LEU A 935 2.69 -14.82 -14.77
N VAL A 936 1.45 -14.55 -14.34
CA VAL A 936 0.57 -15.51 -13.66
C VAL A 936 0.30 -16.71 -14.57
N ALA A 937 0.05 -16.49 -15.86
CA ALA A 937 -0.16 -17.56 -16.84
C ALA A 937 1.10 -18.43 -17.06
N ALA A 938 2.30 -17.82 -17.05
CA ALA A 938 3.56 -18.55 -17.20
C ALA A 938 3.90 -19.40 -15.96
N TYR A 939 3.76 -18.84 -14.76
CA TYR A 939 3.93 -19.56 -13.50
C TYR A 939 2.88 -20.67 -13.36
N SER A 940 1.60 -20.37 -13.59
CA SER A 940 0.48 -21.32 -13.59
C SER A 940 0.74 -22.51 -14.51
N ARG A 941 1.27 -22.31 -15.73
CA ARG A 941 1.64 -23.42 -16.64
C ARG A 941 2.74 -24.32 -16.05
N ILE A 942 3.77 -23.76 -15.42
CA ILE A 942 4.85 -24.57 -14.83
C ILE A 942 4.33 -25.35 -13.61
N VAL A 943 3.61 -24.69 -12.71
CA VAL A 943 2.97 -25.31 -11.54
C VAL A 943 2.02 -26.42 -11.98
N ARG A 944 1.17 -26.18 -12.99
CA ARG A 944 0.25 -27.18 -13.55
C ARG A 944 1.00 -28.39 -14.11
N ARG A 945 2.03 -28.19 -14.93
CA ARG A 945 2.84 -29.31 -15.48
C ARG A 945 3.50 -30.13 -14.37
N PHE A 946 4.10 -29.45 -13.39
CA PHE A 946 4.71 -30.10 -12.24
C PHE A 946 3.68 -30.91 -11.44
N ALA A 947 2.55 -30.28 -11.08
CA ALA A 947 1.48 -30.93 -10.32
C ALA A 947 0.87 -32.12 -11.09
N THR A 948 0.63 -31.98 -12.41
CA THR A 948 0.15 -33.09 -13.28
C THR A 948 1.15 -34.25 -13.28
N LEU A 949 2.44 -33.96 -13.36
CA LEU A 949 3.47 -35.00 -13.26
C LEU A 949 3.40 -35.71 -11.90
N GLN A 950 3.29 -34.97 -10.79
CA GLN A 950 3.17 -35.61 -9.48
C GLN A 950 1.89 -36.47 -9.36
N VAL A 951 0.75 -36.03 -9.91
CA VAL A 951 -0.46 -36.89 -10.00
C VAL A 951 -0.18 -38.18 -10.77
N ASN A 952 0.48 -38.11 -11.94
CA ASN A 952 0.85 -39.30 -12.72
C ASN A 952 1.73 -40.27 -11.90
N ARG A 953 2.76 -39.73 -11.23
CA ARG A 953 3.71 -40.50 -10.41
C ARG A 953 3.04 -41.22 -9.24
N PHE A 954 2.16 -40.54 -8.51
CA PHE A 954 1.48 -41.06 -7.31
C PHE A 954 0.09 -41.66 -7.57
N TRP A 955 -0.35 -41.76 -8.83
CA TRP A 955 -1.71 -42.15 -9.21
C TRP A 955 -2.22 -43.44 -8.56
N ARG A 956 -1.34 -44.44 -8.35
CA ARG A 956 -1.71 -45.72 -7.72
C ARG A 956 -2.17 -45.49 -6.28
N SER A 957 -1.40 -44.73 -5.49
CA SER A 957 -1.76 -44.37 -4.11
C SER A 957 -2.94 -43.40 -4.06
N ILE A 958 -3.05 -42.46 -5.02
CA ILE A 958 -4.21 -41.55 -5.15
C ILE A 958 -5.50 -42.34 -5.46
N SER A 959 -5.45 -43.33 -6.35
CA SER A 959 -6.59 -44.21 -6.66
C SER A 959 -6.99 -45.09 -5.47
N ALA A 960 -6.02 -45.62 -4.73
CA ALA A 960 -6.27 -46.36 -3.49
C ALA A 960 -6.86 -45.46 -2.38
N LEU A 961 -6.45 -44.19 -2.30
CA LEU A 961 -7.04 -43.19 -1.41
C LEU A 961 -8.50 -42.89 -1.80
N ALA A 962 -8.78 -42.68 -3.09
CA ALA A 962 -10.13 -42.49 -3.61
C ALA A 962 -11.05 -43.68 -3.27
N GLN A 963 -10.56 -44.91 -3.46
CA GLN A 963 -11.27 -46.13 -3.08
C GLN A 963 -11.54 -46.20 -1.56
N ARG A 964 -10.54 -45.92 -0.71
CA ARG A 964 -10.71 -45.85 0.76
C ARG A 964 -11.78 -44.82 1.17
N GLN A 965 -11.86 -43.69 0.46
CA GLN A 965 -12.84 -42.63 0.72
C GLN A 965 -14.21 -42.85 0.00
N ASN A 966 -14.39 -43.99 -0.68
CA ASN A 966 -15.59 -44.32 -1.47
C ASN A 966 -15.90 -43.31 -2.59
N ILE A 967 -14.87 -42.66 -3.15
CA ILE A 967 -14.97 -41.78 -4.31
C ILE A 967 -14.78 -42.63 -5.58
N PRO A 968 -15.79 -42.77 -6.47
CA PRO A 968 -15.62 -43.52 -7.69
C PRO A 968 -14.64 -42.79 -8.62
N ILE A 969 -13.75 -43.55 -9.27
CA ILE A 969 -12.66 -43.01 -10.09
C ILE A 969 -13.18 -42.13 -11.23
N ASP A 970 -14.40 -42.35 -11.73
CA ASP A 970 -15.00 -41.54 -12.79
C ASP A 970 -15.47 -40.14 -12.34
N TYR A 971 -15.48 -39.86 -11.03
CA TYR A 971 -15.80 -38.55 -10.44
C TYR A 971 -14.66 -37.98 -9.59
N LEU A 972 -13.46 -38.54 -9.71
CA LEU A 972 -12.32 -38.18 -8.89
C LEU A 972 -11.75 -36.80 -9.28
N GLY A 973 -11.68 -35.90 -8.30
CA GLY A 973 -10.81 -34.73 -8.30
C GLY A 973 -9.62 -34.95 -7.36
N VAL A 974 -8.47 -34.37 -7.70
CA VAL A 974 -7.27 -34.39 -6.87
C VAL A 974 -6.92 -32.98 -6.44
N TYR A 975 -6.55 -32.83 -5.19
CA TYR A 975 -6.16 -31.57 -4.58
C TYR A 975 -4.73 -31.70 -4.06
N ILE A 976 -3.82 -30.80 -4.43
CA ILE A 976 -2.43 -30.80 -3.96
C ILE A 976 -2.14 -29.54 -3.16
N HIS A 977 -1.65 -29.74 -1.94
CA HIS A 977 -1.19 -28.71 -1.01
C HIS A 977 0.32 -28.53 -1.17
N HIS A 978 0.74 -27.52 -1.94
CA HIS A 978 2.15 -27.09 -2.04
C HIS A 978 2.55 -26.11 -0.91
N ASP A 979 1.60 -25.64 -0.11
CA ASP A 979 1.80 -24.74 1.03
C ASP A 979 2.45 -25.40 2.26
N CYS A 980 2.57 -26.74 2.28
CA CYS A 980 3.08 -27.51 3.42
C CYS A 980 4.28 -28.42 3.07
N THR A 981 5.10 -28.78 4.07
CA THR A 981 6.16 -29.79 3.91
C THR A 981 6.00 -30.90 4.95
N PRO A 982 5.85 -32.18 4.55
CA PRO A 982 5.82 -32.67 3.17
C PRO A 982 4.53 -32.29 2.43
N TYR A 983 4.56 -32.30 1.08
CA TYR A 983 3.38 -31.96 0.27
C TYR A 983 2.27 -32.99 0.47
N LYS A 984 1.02 -32.53 0.53
CA LYS A 984 -0.14 -33.40 0.75
C LYS A 984 -1.02 -33.49 -0.49
N PHE A 985 -1.53 -34.68 -0.75
CA PHE A 985 -2.62 -34.92 -1.68
C PHE A 985 -3.91 -35.23 -0.92
N GLU A 986 -4.97 -34.55 -1.31
CA GLU A 986 -6.34 -34.91 -0.96
C GLU A 986 -7.10 -35.30 -2.23
N VAL A 987 -8.19 -36.01 -2.05
CA VAL A 987 -9.09 -36.43 -3.13
C VAL A 987 -10.50 -35.95 -2.79
N PHE A 988 -11.25 -35.57 -3.81
CA PHE A 988 -12.63 -35.12 -3.66
C PHE A 988 -13.52 -35.70 -4.76
N ASP A 989 -14.82 -35.73 -4.48
CA ASP A 989 -15.84 -36.18 -5.44
C ASP A 989 -16.36 -34.95 -6.18
N CYS A 990 -16.05 -34.84 -7.48
CA CYS A 990 -16.44 -33.70 -8.30
C CYS A 990 -17.95 -33.47 -8.34
N ARG A 991 -18.77 -34.49 -8.06
CA ARG A 991 -20.24 -34.33 -7.93
C ARG A 991 -20.60 -33.55 -6.67
N ARG A 992 -19.94 -33.88 -5.55
CA ARG A 992 -20.21 -33.22 -4.27
C ARG A 992 -19.86 -31.75 -4.33
N GLU A 993 -18.78 -31.37 -5.00
CA GLU A 993 -18.43 -29.94 -5.15
C GLU A 993 -19.37 -29.16 -6.09
N LEU A 994 -20.35 -29.82 -6.75
CA LEU A 994 -21.48 -29.16 -7.42
C LEU A 994 -22.72 -29.00 -6.53
N ASP A 995 -22.87 -29.86 -5.51
CA ASP A 995 -24.01 -29.88 -4.58
C ASP A 995 -23.70 -29.18 -3.24
N ASP A 996 -22.43 -29.17 -2.81
CA ASP A 996 -22.00 -28.82 -1.46
C ASP A 996 -21.63 -27.33 -1.31
N SER A 997 -21.86 -26.84 -0.10
CA SER A 997 -21.83 -25.43 0.28
C SER A 997 -20.48 -24.95 0.81
N ARG A 998 -19.38 -25.65 0.48
CA ARG A 998 -18.02 -25.27 0.89
C ARG A 998 -17.71 -23.85 0.45
N ALA A 999 -17.57 -22.95 1.43
CA ALA A 999 -17.41 -21.50 1.20
C ALA A 999 -16.26 -21.19 0.23
N VAL A 1000 -15.14 -21.90 0.34
CA VAL A 1000 -13.94 -21.76 -0.50
C VAL A 1000 -14.25 -21.87 -2.00
N PHE A 1001 -15.14 -22.78 -2.42
CA PHE A 1001 -15.47 -22.97 -3.84
C PHE A 1001 -16.58 -22.04 -4.36
N ARG A 1002 -17.26 -21.30 -3.48
CA ARG A 1002 -18.19 -20.23 -3.90
C ARG A 1002 -17.46 -18.97 -4.36
N GLU A 1003 -16.23 -18.78 -3.90
CA GLU A 1003 -15.46 -17.56 -4.18
C GLU A 1003 -14.90 -17.51 -5.61
N SER A 1004 -14.60 -18.67 -6.24
CA SER A 1004 -14.23 -18.72 -7.66
C SER A 1004 -15.19 -19.58 -8.50
N PRO A 1005 -15.95 -18.99 -9.44
CA PRO A 1005 -16.92 -19.69 -10.30
C PRO A 1005 -16.25 -20.62 -11.35
N THR A 1006 -14.92 -20.61 -11.43
CA THR A 1006 -14.15 -21.52 -12.29
C THR A 1006 -14.24 -22.97 -11.82
N PHE A 1007 -14.41 -23.21 -10.51
CA PHE A 1007 -14.47 -24.55 -9.92
C PHE A 1007 -15.67 -25.37 -10.42
N PRO A 1008 -16.94 -24.90 -10.32
CA PRO A 1008 -18.08 -25.66 -10.83
C PRO A 1008 -18.01 -25.94 -12.34
N LEU A 1009 -17.43 -25.02 -13.12
CA LEU A 1009 -17.25 -25.21 -14.57
C LEU A 1009 -16.26 -26.32 -14.88
N LEU A 1010 -15.09 -26.33 -14.21
CA LEU A 1010 -14.07 -27.37 -14.40
C LEU A 1010 -14.50 -28.72 -13.82
N ALA A 1011 -15.27 -28.74 -12.73
CA ALA A 1011 -15.88 -29.96 -12.20
C ALA A 1011 -16.90 -30.56 -13.19
N LYS A 1012 -17.83 -29.75 -13.73
CA LYS A 1012 -18.78 -30.18 -14.77
C LYS A 1012 -18.05 -30.74 -16.00
N GLU A 1013 -16.99 -30.07 -16.47
CA GLU A 1013 -16.21 -30.50 -17.63
C GLU A 1013 -15.40 -31.79 -17.39
N ALA A 1014 -14.79 -31.95 -16.21
CA ALA A 1014 -14.10 -33.19 -15.83
C ALA A 1014 -15.07 -34.38 -15.77
N ILE A 1015 -16.27 -34.18 -15.19
CA ILE A 1015 -17.32 -35.21 -15.15
C ILE A 1015 -17.77 -35.57 -16.56
N ARG A 1016 -18.07 -34.58 -17.42
CA ARG A 1016 -18.48 -34.81 -18.82
C ARG A 1016 -17.45 -35.65 -19.58
N ALA A 1017 -16.17 -35.28 -19.49
CA ALA A 1017 -15.09 -36.01 -20.14
C ALA A 1017 -14.96 -37.46 -19.63
N ARG A 1018 -14.97 -37.69 -18.31
CA ARG A 1018 -14.81 -39.04 -17.74
C ARG A 1018 -16.02 -39.94 -17.95
N VAL A 1019 -17.23 -39.41 -17.72
CA VAL A 1019 -18.47 -40.19 -17.62
C VAL A 1019 -19.21 -40.29 -18.94
N ASP A 1020 -19.51 -39.15 -19.57
CA ASP A 1020 -20.33 -39.11 -20.79
C ASP A 1020 -19.54 -39.57 -22.03
N GLU A 1021 -18.22 -39.34 -22.01
CA GLU A 1021 -17.32 -39.59 -23.14
C GLU A 1021 -16.36 -40.77 -22.89
N GLY A 1022 -16.35 -41.32 -21.67
CA GLY A 1022 -15.50 -42.45 -21.27
C GLY A 1022 -14.01 -42.13 -21.15
N ASP A 1023 -13.60 -40.86 -21.14
CA ASP A 1023 -12.21 -40.46 -21.07
C ASP A 1023 -11.66 -40.51 -19.63
N LYS A 1024 -11.20 -41.70 -19.24
CA LYS A 1024 -10.60 -41.99 -17.93
C LYS A 1024 -9.30 -41.21 -17.63
N SER A 1025 -8.70 -40.55 -18.63
CA SER A 1025 -7.48 -39.76 -18.46
C SER A 1025 -7.74 -38.34 -17.93
N CYS A 1026 -8.93 -37.79 -18.18
CA CYS A 1026 -9.28 -36.42 -17.81
C CYS A 1026 -9.55 -36.29 -16.30
N LEU A 1027 -8.98 -35.31 -15.61
CA LEU A 1027 -9.14 -35.11 -14.17
C LEU A 1027 -9.21 -33.63 -13.82
N MET A 1028 -10.01 -33.28 -12.81
CA MET A 1028 -9.90 -31.99 -12.13
C MET A 1028 -8.74 -32.03 -11.13
N LEU A 1029 -7.75 -31.18 -11.31
CA LEU A 1029 -6.60 -31.00 -10.43
C LEU A 1029 -6.65 -29.60 -9.81
N VAL A 1030 -6.74 -29.52 -8.49
CA VAL A 1030 -6.67 -28.27 -7.73
C VAL A 1030 -5.29 -28.17 -7.09
N VAL A 1031 -4.60 -27.05 -7.27
CA VAL A 1031 -3.30 -26.81 -6.64
C VAL A 1031 -3.40 -25.59 -5.74
N ARG A 1032 -3.25 -25.81 -4.43
CA ARG A 1032 -2.98 -24.73 -3.47
C ARG A 1032 -1.48 -24.47 -3.46
N THR A 1033 -1.08 -23.39 -4.11
CA THR A 1033 0.30 -22.87 -4.00
C THR A 1033 0.46 -22.09 -2.69
N ILE A 1034 1.69 -21.84 -2.25
CA ILE A 1034 1.97 -21.16 -0.98
C ILE A 1034 1.46 -19.69 -0.99
N TRP A 1035 1.18 -19.11 -2.16
CA TRP A 1035 0.95 -17.66 -2.37
C TRP A 1035 -0.32 -17.30 -3.15
N LEU A 1036 -1.11 -18.29 -3.57
CA LEU A 1036 -2.32 -18.07 -4.36
C LEU A 1036 -3.47 -18.87 -3.80
N ASN A 1037 -4.68 -18.35 -3.98
CA ASN A 1037 -5.92 -19.10 -3.87
C ASN A 1037 -5.83 -20.41 -4.66
N ASP A 1038 -6.62 -21.40 -4.22
CA ASP A 1038 -6.75 -22.70 -4.84
C ASP A 1038 -6.94 -22.58 -6.37
N MET A 1039 -5.97 -23.06 -7.17
CA MET A 1039 -6.01 -22.94 -8.64
C MET A 1039 -6.53 -24.24 -9.26
N PRO A 1040 -7.73 -24.25 -9.86
CA PRO A 1040 -8.28 -25.42 -10.51
C PRO A 1040 -7.79 -25.55 -11.95
N TYR A 1041 -7.48 -26.78 -12.35
CA TYR A 1041 -7.00 -27.14 -13.67
C TYR A 1041 -7.73 -28.38 -14.19
N LEU A 1042 -8.03 -28.39 -15.48
CA LEU A 1042 -8.32 -29.64 -16.19
C LEU A 1042 -6.99 -30.23 -16.67
N VAL A 1043 -6.71 -31.49 -16.32
CA VAL A 1043 -5.48 -32.19 -16.70
C VAL A 1043 -5.79 -33.55 -17.31
N TYR A 1044 -4.96 -33.95 -18.27
CA TYR A 1044 -5.05 -35.26 -18.90
C TYR A 1044 -3.83 -36.08 -18.50
N LEU A 1045 -4.10 -37.22 -17.86
CA LEU A 1045 -3.09 -38.17 -17.43
C LEU A 1045 -2.69 -39.09 -18.60
N ASP A 1046 -1.59 -39.86 -18.46
CA ASP A 1046 -1.17 -40.76 -19.55
C ASP A 1046 -2.11 -41.98 -19.71
N ASP A 1047 -2.26 -42.52 -20.91
CA ASP A 1047 -3.23 -43.61 -21.15
C ASP A 1047 -2.86 -44.94 -20.44
N ASN A 1048 -1.60 -45.09 -20.01
CA ASN A 1048 -1.07 -46.27 -19.33
C ASN A 1048 -1.36 -46.26 -17.80
N LEU A 1049 -2.54 -45.77 -17.38
CA LEU A 1049 -2.96 -45.80 -15.97
C LEU A 1049 -3.90 -46.98 -15.67
N SER A 1050 -3.69 -48.14 -16.29
CA SER A 1050 -4.45 -49.36 -16.01
C SER A 1050 -4.35 -49.73 -14.52
N ILE A 1051 -5.50 -49.81 -13.85
CA ILE A 1051 -5.61 -50.14 -12.42
C ILE A 1051 -5.17 -51.58 -12.12
N ASN A 1052 -5.07 -52.41 -13.17
CA ASN A 1052 -4.83 -53.85 -13.08
C ASN A 1052 -3.34 -54.25 -13.09
N ASP A 1053 -2.39 -53.31 -13.13
CA ASP A 1053 -0.97 -53.64 -13.04
C ASP A 1053 -0.65 -54.16 -11.62
N ASP A 1054 -0.02 -55.34 -11.56
CA ASP A 1054 -0.06 -56.26 -10.42
C ASP A 1054 0.38 -55.70 -9.05
N LEU A 1055 0.03 -56.43 -7.99
CA LEU A 1055 0.37 -56.17 -6.58
C LEU A 1055 1.86 -56.46 -6.25
N GLU A 1056 2.78 -55.99 -7.11
CA GLU A 1056 4.21 -56.13 -6.87
C GLU A 1056 4.72 -55.27 -5.71
N THR A 1057 5.85 -55.72 -5.16
CA THR A 1057 6.41 -55.39 -3.85
C THR A 1057 6.74 -53.90 -3.68
N GLU A 1058 6.50 -53.37 -2.48
CA GLU A 1058 6.88 -52.01 -2.09
C GLU A 1058 8.37 -51.74 -2.40
N SER A 1059 8.66 -50.73 -3.23
CA SER A 1059 10.02 -50.27 -3.46
C SER A 1059 10.61 -49.75 -2.15
N SER A 1060 11.78 -50.28 -1.76
CA SER A 1060 12.47 -49.88 -0.53
C SER A 1060 13.20 -48.54 -0.65
N ILE A 1061 13.24 -47.95 -1.85
CA ILE A 1061 13.92 -46.69 -2.13
C ILE A 1061 13.00 -45.53 -1.77
N LYS A 1062 13.48 -44.68 -0.87
CA LYS A 1062 12.73 -43.58 -0.26
C LYS A 1062 13.17 -42.25 -0.85
N SER A 1063 12.68 -41.92 -2.05
CA SER A 1063 12.63 -40.50 -2.42
C SER A 1063 11.55 -39.76 -1.61
N THR A 1064 11.30 -38.53 -2.00
CA THR A 1064 10.52 -37.51 -1.32
C THR A 1064 9.18 -38.02 -0.83
N THR A 1065 8.94 -37.91 0.48
CA THR A 1065 7.66 -38.26 1.09
C THR A 1065 6.59 -37.29 0.62
N TYR A 1066 5.61 -37.76 -0.14
CA TYR A 1066 4.31 -37.10 -0.29
C TYR A 1066 3.33 -37.81 0.66
N LEU A 1067 2.37 -37.07 1.22
CA LEU A 1067 1.40 -37.61 2.16
C LEU A 1067 -0.02 -37.57 1.56
N ASP A 1068 -0.91 -38.46 1.99
CA ASP A 1068 -2.35 -38.23 1.83
C ASP A 1068 -2.90 -37.28 2.92
N GLY A 1069 -4.17 -36.88 2.78
CA GLY A 1069 -4.87 -36.07 3.78
C GLY A 1069 -4.92 -36.69 5.19
N ASP A 1070 -4.83 -38.02 5.29
CA ASP A 1070 -4.76 -38.76 6.55
C ASP A 1070 -3.32 -38.85 7.12
N GLY A 1071 -2.31 -38.36 6.39
CA GLY A 1071 -0.90 -38.37 6.78
C GLY A 1071 -0.12 -39.65 6.45
N ASN A 1072 -0.69 -40.58 5.68
CA ASN A 1072 0.01 -41.77 5.19
C ASN A 1072 0.94 -41.41 4.02
N ILE A 1073 2.03 -42.16 3.85
CA ILE A 1073 2.97 -41.97 2.75
C ILE A 1073 2.37 -42.47 1.42
N LEU A 1074 2.45 -41.64 0.38
CA LEU A 1074 2.18 -42.04 -1.00
C LEU A 1074 3.45 -42.61 -1.63
N PHE A 1075 3.28 -43.63 -2.47
CA PHE A 1075 4.39 -44.28 -3.16
C PHE A 1075 4.32 -43.99 -4.66
N PRO A 1076 5.47 -43.69 -5.31
CA PRO A 1076 5.50 -43.56 -6.76
C PRO A 1076 5.22 -44.91 -7.43
N ARG A 1077 4.86 -44.90 -8.71
CA ARG A 1077 4.77 -46.12 -9.54
C ARG A 1077 6.10 -46.88 -9.55
N THR A 1078 6.03 -48.20 -9.71
CA THR A 1078 7.20 -49.08 -9.85
C THR A 1078 8.13 -48.67 -11.00
N ASN A 1079 7.55 -48.15 -12.09
CA ASN A 1079 8.26 -47.63 -13.27
C ASN A 1079 8.26 -46.08 -13.30
N ASP A 1080 8.42 -45.42 -12.15
CA ASP A 1080 8.56 -43.97 -12.12
C ASP A 1080 9.94 -43.53 -12.65
N VAL A 1081 9.95 -42.82 -13.77
CA VAL A 1081 11.16 -42.33 -14.45
C VAL A 1081 12.00 -41.42 -13.55
N VAL A 1082 11.36 -40.65 -12.65
CA VAL A 1082 12.07 -39.81 -11.69
C VAL A 1082 12.76 -40.68 -10.63
N GLU A 1083 12.04 -41.64 -10.02
CA GLU A 1083 12.61 -42.58 -9.06
C GLU A 1083 13.73 -43.43 -9.67
N GLU A 1084 13.57 -43.90 -10.90
CA GLU A 1084 14.61 -44.65 -11.60
C GLU A 1084 15.84 -43.77 -11.86
N THR A 1085 15.66 -42.54 -12.31
CA THR A 1085 16.75 -41.57 -12.53
C THR A 1085 17.49 -41.28 -11.23
N LEU A 1086 16.78 -41.05 -10.12
CA LEU A 1086 17.36 -40.86 -8.80
C LEU A 1086 18.05 -42.12 -8.29
N SER A 1087 17.49 -43.31 -8.51
CA SER A 1087 18.08 -44.60 -8.12
C SER A 1087 19.37 -44.88 -8.89
N ARG A 1088 19.38 -44.67 -10.21
CA ARG A 1088 20.58 -44.73 -11.07
C ARG A 1088 21.64 -43.72 -10.57
N PHE A 1089 21.25 -42.51 -10.20
CA PHE A 1089 22.14 -41.48 -9.62
C PHE A 1089 22.73 -41.90 -8.27
N TYR A 1090 21.93 -42.43 -7.34
CA TYR A 1090 22.41 -42.89 -6.03
C TYR A 1090 23.23 -44.18 -6.11
N ALA A 1091 23.04 -45.00 -7.15
CA ALA A 1091 23.85 -46.18 -7.43
C ALA A 1091 25.26 -45.86 -7.99
N LEU A 1092 25.53 -44.61 -8.42
CA LEU A 1092 26.85 -44.21 -8.90
C LEU A 1092 27.90 -44.38 -7.77
N PRO A 1093 29.02 -45.10 -8.02
CA PRO A 1093 29.91 -45.56 -6.97
C PRO A 1093 30.55 -44.40 -6.19
N ASN A 1094 30.05 -44.21 -4.96
CA ASN A 1094 30.53 -43.32 -3.91
C ASN A 1094 31.08 -41.97 -4.41
N THR A 1095 30.33 -41.33 -5.33
CA THR A 1095 30.63 -39.99 -5.80
C THR A 1095 30.70 -39.04 -4.61
N ASN A 1096 31.86 -38.43 -4.41
CA ASN A 1096 32.05 -37.35 -3.46
C ASN A 1096 30.97 -36.29 -3.74
N TRP A 1097 30.37 -35.71 -2.69
CA TRP A 1097 29.35 -34.66 -2.86
C TRP A 1097 29.82 -33.56 -3.83
N ARG A 1098 31.14 -33.30 -3.89
CA ARG A 1098 31.71 -32.41 -4.89
C ARG A 1098 31.41 -32.82 -6.34
N SER A 1099 31.72 -34.05 -6.76
CA SER A 1099 31.45 -34.49 -8.14
C SER A 1099 29.96 -34.56 -8.46
N ARG A 1100 29.10 -34.87 -7.47
CA ARG A 1100 27.64 -34.84 -7.66
C ARG A 1100 27.12 -33.47 -8.11
N TRP A 1101 27.69 -32.39 -7.56
CA TRP A 1101 27.23 -31.02 -7.80
C TRP A 1101 28.08 -30.25 -8.84
N ILE A 1102 29.30 -30.70 -9.14
CA ILE A 1102 30.15 -30.17 -10.22
C ILE A 1102 29.79 -30.82 -11.55
N ASP A 1103 29.85 -32.16 -11.63
CA ASP A 1103 29.67 -32.91 -12.88
C ASP A 1103 28.17 -33.10 -13.22
N LYS A 1104 27.30 -32.86 -12.22
CA LYS A 1104 25.83 -32.94 -12.30
C LYS A 1104 25.29 -34.18 -13.06
N PRO A 1105 25.70 -35.42 -12.70
CA PRO A 1105 25.27 -36.60 -13.44
C PRO A 1105 23.75 -36.82 -13.41
N PHE A 1106 23.00 -36.18 -12.49
CA PHE A 1106 21.54 -36.18 -12.53
C PHE A 1106 20.96 -35.45 -13.75
N GLU A 1107 21.60 -34.38 -14.28
CA GLU A 1107 21.14 -33.72 -15.51
C GLU A 1107 21.34 -34.64 -16.72
N SER A 1108 22.47 -35.36 -16.81
CA SER A 1108 22.71 -36.30 -17.92
C SER A 1108 21.83 -37.55 -17.83
N LEU A 1109 21.60 -38.08 -16.63
CA LEU A 1109 20.68 -39.20 -16.41
C LEU A 1109 19.23 -38.82 -16.72
N ALA A 1110 18.78 -37.61 -16.33
CA ALA A 1110 17.44 -37.11 -16.68
C ALA A 1110 17.28 -36.91 -18.19
N ARG A 1111 18.31 -36.39 -18.89
CA ARG A 1111 18.29 -36.29 -20.36
C ARG A 1111 18.22 -37.66 -21.03
N GLN A 1112 19.00 -38.63 -20.57
CA GLN A 1112 18.94 -39.99 -21.10
C GLN A 1112 17.57 -40.62 -20.82
N ALA A 1113 17.01 -40.47 -19.63
CA ALA A 1113 15.71 -41.00 -19.27
C ALA A 1113 14.55 -40.36 -20.07
N ALA A 1114 14.66 -39.08 -20.44
CA ALA A 1114 13.71 -38.45 -21.37
C ALA A 1114 13.84 -39.02 -22.79
N ILE A 1115 15.06 -39.29 -23.26
CA ILE A 1115 15.31 -39.92 -24.57
C ILE A 1115 14.84 -41.38 -24.59
N ASP A 1116 15.01 -42.13 -23.49
CA ASP A 1116 14.55 -43.52 -23.34
C ASP A 1116 13.00 -43.62 -23.30
N PHE A 1117 12.29 -42.51 -23.04
CA PHE A 1117 10.83 -42.42 -22.94
C PHE A 1117 10.13 -41.93 -24.22
N LEU A 1118 10.82 -41.16 -25.08
CA LEU A 1118 10.28 -40.54 -26.30
C LEU A 1118 10.36 -41.45 -27.54
#